data_AF-A0A815TA08-F1
#
_entry.id   AF-A0A815TA08-F1
#
_cell.length_a   1.000
_cell.length_b   1.000
_cell.length_c   1.000
_cell.angle_alpha   90.00
_cell.angle_beta   90.00
_cell.angle_gamma   90.00
#
_symmetry.space_group_name_H-M   'P 1'
#
loop_
_entity.id
_entity.type
_entity.pdbx_description
1 polymer ?
#
loop_
_entity_poly.entity_id
_entity_poly.type
_entity_poly.pdbx_seq_one_letter_code
_entity_poly.pdbx_strand_id
1 'polypeptide(L)'
;MGVETSQHRIVNIKKSPSNTSVNTALPIPKSPSDIEIEYLETFTLVWLDQHIDDDENNRILEKRLRQYITYLVTFDNQKLCEQWLQNRSTDEKIFFIVTGESGKKILPIIHDLRSIIAIYIFCWRPELHINWAKAYSKIRNIISKSEELLEQILRDKIYFENIEDAGGIKILSNQDQNEILNLEKTSFLWYQLFLELLLSSSYIQSPTSSTALLQIILRYHANNENFLNLIKEFEKTYDKEDAIQWLINNTPLERFLTKALREQNISMLFYLRFFLMDIHSQLITHQLESAHVYRKQFMSSTNIAQIQNNRNDYLVFNGFLFTSTQPPDYSLDDIDDIQYQLVLIEIYAEYRDGMPPFACVQQMVNVNNNNNNNNNNDSTIIFMCGSIFKIILFEENHNSTWNLQLSLIDDKNLSVLNDQKETLRQTKDLSIIANLLECSDQRNKANIFSEHLSRLLPSNKSLTPPIKRPANTKAKPQPLSLKNVQFIVTDLSKHLNKFAAAMLSTLQSMTNDSLLIYDNGSDFDSDVTSDKRILLFSTAQCASSTTESFKQKAQIFILEEDTNKVDLKQRFDNSEDLIFELADQLYRYYMLEAKEDSKQGNTYSAKEKEDLANRIHSELKNVFQNISTNTVDDKPTINSRTTFIQLKPRRDTDPIMKTMRKLYKNIVSDVFIFHDAEDCFGHICTAEYSNIVFLIINIQHYEESSITGFEFLENVKHTYRYDPSSIVNDRIICNPKNLRYRFTHDLIGHYNNLGNEFNQRNNTENAKEMFLKAQQLCVLLIER
;
A
#
# COMPACT_ATOMS: atom_id res chain seq x y z
N MET A 1 44.39 46.21 55.46
CA MET A 1 45.48 46.09 54.46
C MET A 1 44.85 45.75 53.13
N GLY A 2 44.95 46.67 52.16
CA GLY A 2 44.90 46.44 50.71
C GLY A 2 43.73 45.66 50.11
N VAL A 3 42.67 46.38 49.74
CA VAL A 3 41.72 46.04 48.67
C VAL A 3 42.17 46.80 47.42
N GLU A 4 42.34 46.14 46.26
CA GLU A 4 42.21 46.66 44.88
C GLU A 4 42.75 45.63 43.85
N THR A 5 41.91 44.99 43.03
CA THR A 5 41.40 45.33 41.66
C THR A 5 42.30 44.93 40.50
N SER A 6 41.80 44.04 39.62
CA SER A 6 41.89 44.04 38.14
C SER A 6 41.45 42.65 37.60
N GLN A 7 40.71 42.45 36.51
CA GLN A 7 39.93 43.27 35.58
C GLN A 7 39.02 42.29 34.79
N HIS A 8 37.75 42.65 34.57
CA HIS A 8 36.87 41.98 33.61
C HIS A 8 37.21 42.42 32.17
N ARG A 9 37.21 41.47 31.22
CA ARG A 9 36.71 41.73 29.85
C ARG A 9 36.16 40.47 29.17
N ILE A 10 35.01 40.68 28.57
CA ILE A 10 34.06 39.76 27.93
C ILE A 10 34.60 39.21 26.60
N VAL A 11 34.43 37.91 26.34
CA VAL A 11 34.21 37.39 24.98
C VAL A 11 33.03 36.40 25.02
N ASN A 12 32.03 36.73 24.22
CA ASN A 12 30.77 36.01 24.02
C ASN A 12 30.97 34.57 23.52
N ILE A 13 30.32 33.60 24.16
CA ILE A 13 29.88 32.38 23.48
C ILE A 13 28.36 32.44 23.41
N LYS A 14 27.88 32.81 22.22
CA LYS A 14 26.46 32.77 21.87
C LYS A 14 25.95 31.35 22.06
N LYS A 15 24.92 31.22 22.90
CA LYS A 15 23.90 30.18 22.76
C LYS A 15 23.32 30.29 21.35
N SER A 16 23.38 29.21 20.58
CA SER A 16 22.55 29.00 19.39
C SER A 16 21.47 27.96 19.71
N PRO A 17 20.27 28.09 19.11
CA PRO A 17 19.04 27.47 19.61
C PRO A 17 18.91 26.02 19.14
N SER A 18 18.09 25.30 19.89
CA SER A 18 17.42 24.04 19.54
C SER A 18 17.00 23.99 18.07
N ASN A 19 17.63 23.11 17.30
CA ASN A 19 17.16 22.68 15.99
C ASN A 19 16.20 21.50 16.15
N THR A 20 14.92 21.77 16.35
CA THR A 20 13.85 20.91 15.85
C THR A 20 13.87 20.99 14.33
N SER A 21 14.45 20.00 13.66
CA SER A 21 14.48 19.94 12.19
C SER A 21 13.20 19.30 11.65
N VAL A 22 12.16 20.12 11.48
CA VAL A 22 11.15 19.87 10.45
C VAL A 22 11.69 20.49 9.17
N ASN A 23 12.34 19.70 8.32
CA ASN A 23 12.76 20.17 6.99
C ASN A 23 11.61 19.96 5.99
N THR A 24 10.79 21.01 5.83
CA THR A 24 10.05 21.26 4.60
C THR A 24 11.03 21.76 3.53
N ALA A 25 11.47 20.88 2.64
CA ALA A 25 12.04 21.29 1.35
C ALA A 25 10.95 21.17 0.28
N LEU A 26 10.75 22.23 -0.52
CA LEU A 26 9.85 22.22 -1.68
C LEU A 26 10.19 21.02 -2.61
N PRO A 27 9.20 20.29 -3.15
CA PRO A 27 9.49 19.19 -4.06
C PRO A 27 9.96 19.76 -5.41
N ILE A 28 11.21 19.47 -5.75
CA ILE A 28 11.68 19.45 -7.14
C ILE A 28 10.85 18.36 -7.86
N PRO A 29 10.44 18.53 -9.13
CA PRO A 29 9.73 17.48 -9.86
C PRO A 29 10.57 16.19 -9.83
N LYS A 30 10.06 15.14 -9.18
CA LYS A 30 10.70 13.84 -9.13
C LYS A 30 10.57 13.19 -10.51
N SER A 31 11.67 12.68 -11.07
CA SER A 31 11.56 11.87 -12.28
C SER A 31 10.80 10.57 -11.95
N PRO A 32 10.13 9.91 -12.90
CA PRO A 32 9.50 8.60 -12.68
C PRO A 32 10.47 7.58 -12.07
N SER A 33 11.75 7.63 -12.48
CA SER A 33 12.81 6.79 -11.90
C SER A 33 13.16 7.11 -10.44
N ASP A 34 12.91 8.34 -9.95
CA ASP A 34 13.11 8.69 -8.54
C ASP A 34 11.98 8.14 -7.64
N ILE A 35 10.77 7.95 -8.19
CA ILE A 35 9.58 7.51 -7.43
C ILE A 35 9.68 6.02 -7.06
N GLU A 36 10.26 5.17 -7.92
CA GLU A 36 10.51 3.74 -7.61
C GLU A 36 11.50 3.52 -6.46
N ILE A 37 12.16 4.58 -5.95
CA ILE A 37 13.21 4.48 -4.93
C ILE A 37 12.70 4.89 -3.54
N GLU A 38 11.42 5.24 -3.38
CA GLU A 38 10.90 5.79 -2.11
C GLU A 38 10.92 4.83 -0.92
N TYR A 39 11.17 3.53 -1.13
CA TYR A 39 11.22 2.54 -0.05
C TYR A 39 12.31 1.50 -0.32
N LEU A 40 13.54 1.78 0.10
CA LEU A 40 14.68 0.88 -0.13
C LEU A 40 14.62 -0.41 0.72
N GLU A 41 13.95 -0.39 1.88
CA GLU A 41 13.85 -1.56 2.78
C GLU A 41 12.44 -2.12 2.87
N THR A 42 12.34 -3.40 3.20
CA THR A 42 11.07 -4.10 3.42
C THR A 42 10.41 -3.67 4.73
N PHE A 43 11.21 -3.48 5.79
CA PHE A 43 10.74 -3.19 7.14
C PHE A 43 11.20 -1.83 7.63
N THR A 44 10.35 -1.20 8.42
CA THR A 44 10.65 0.00 9.18
C THR A 44 10.66 -0.35 10.66
N LEU A 45 11.70 0.07 11.38
CA LEU A 45 11.75 -0.04 12.83
C LEU A 45 11.39 1.31 13.46
N VAL A 46 10.40 1.32 14.35
CA VAL A 46 9.98 2.51 15.09
C VAL A 46 10.21 2.29 16.57
N TRP A 47 10.85 3.23 17.26
CA TRP A 47 11.10 3.15 18.69
C TRP A 47 10.59 4.39 19.42
N LEU A 48 9.58 4.20 20.28
CA LEU A 48 9.03 5.23 21.17
C LEU A 48 9.57 5.07 22.60
N ASP A 49 10.43 6.00 23.02
CA ASP A 49 10.96 6.10 24.37
C ASP A 49 11.19 7.57 24.75
N GLN A 50 10.64 8.00 25.88
CA GLN A 50 10.77 9.38 26.38
C GLN A 50 12.20 9.78 26.73
N HIS A 51 13.09 8.79 26.94
CA HIS A 51 14.49 9.00 27.30
C HIS A 51 15.46 8.44 26.24
N ILE A 52 15.01 8.36 24.98
CA ILE A 52 15.79 7.76 23.89
C ILE A 52 17.15 8.45 23.68
N ASP A 53 17.20 9.77 23.81
CA ASP A 53 18.40 10.57 23.60
C ASP A 53 19.30 10.70 24.84
N ASP A 54 18.76 10.38 26.03
CA ASP A 54 19.40 10.64 27.33
C ASP A 54 20.25 9.47 27.86
N ASP A 55 20.07 8.26 27.32
CA ASP A 55 20.76 7.04 27.77
C ASP A 55 21.81 6.56 26.76
N GLU A 56 23.07 6.42 27.20
CA GLU A 56 24.16 5.88 26.40
C GLU A 56 23.88 4.44 25.93
N ASN A 57 23.22 3.63 26.76
CA ASN A 57 22.83 2.28 26.39
C ASN A 57 21.79 2.26 25.27
N ASN A 58 20.85 3.21 25.28
CA ASN A 58 19.88 3.36 24.20
C ASN A 58 20.56 3.71 22.88
N ARG A 59 21.58 4.59 22.90
CA ARG A 59 22.36 4.92 21.69
C ARG A 59 23.16 3.72 21.16
N ILE A 60 23.75 2.92 22.05
CA ILE A 60 24.46 1.68 21.67
C ILE A 60 23.48 0.67 21.07
N LEU A 61 22.31 0.50 21.69
CA LEU A 61 21.27 -0.41 21.22
C LEU A 61 20.69 0.05 19.88
N GLU A 62 20.41 1.34 19.72
CA GLU A 62 19.96 1.93 18.44
C GLU A 62 20.98 1.65 17.33
N LYS A 63 22.27 1.86 17.60
CA LYS A 63 23.34 1.58 16.64
C LYS A 63 23.36 0.10 16.21
N ARG A 64 23.16 -0.82 17.16
CA ARG A 64 23.07 -2.28 16.86
C ARG A 64 21.81 -2.61 16.07
N LEU A 65 20.66 -2.04 16.43
CA LEU A 65 19.40 -2.23 15.69
C LEU A 65 19.53 -1.77 14.23
N ARG A 66 20.19 -0.63 14.00
CA ARG A 66 20.45 -0.09 12.65
C ARG A 66 21.32 -0.98 11.75
N GLN A 67 22.10 -1.90 12.33
CA GLN A 67 22.87 -2.87 11.53
C GLN A 67 21.94 -3.91 10.88
N TYR A 68 20.83 -4.22 11.54
CA TYR A 68 19.88 -5.24 11.09
C TYR A 68 18.71 -4.67 10.29
N ILE A 69 18.21 -3.49 10.67
CA ILE A 69 17.15 -2.75 9.98
C ILE A 69 17.62 -1.31 9.85
N THR A 70 17.97 -0.89 8.64
CA THR A 70 18.59 0.41 8.41
C THR A 70 17.64 1.56 8.75
N TYR A 71 16.38 1.41 8.34
CA TYR A 71 15.38 2.45 8.53
C TYR A 71 14.75 2.36 9.92
N LEU A 72 15.44 2.98 10.87
CA LEU A 72 15.00 3.15 12.25
C LEU A 72 14.61 4.61 12.53
N VAL A 73 13.38 4.82 13.00
CA VAL A 73 12.82 6.11 13.41
C VAL A 73 12.56 6.11 14.93
N THR A 74 13.08 7.11 15.63
CA THR A 74 12.90 7.26 17.08
C THR A 74 11.92 8.38 17.40
N PHE A 75 11.19 8.24 18.50
CA PHE A 75 10.29 9.25 19.04
C PHE A 75 10.46 9.36 20.54
N ASP A 76 10.61 10.58 21.04
CA ASP A 76 10.54 10.94 22.46
C ASP A 76 9.11 11.36 22.88
N ASN A 77 8.29 11.75 21.91
CA ASN A 77 6.94 12.25 22.10
C ASN A 77 5.88 11.27 21.58
N GLN A 78 5.03 10.80 22.49
CA GLN A 78 3.95 9.86 22.19
C GLN A 78 2.98 10.37 21.11
N LYS A 79 2.57 11.65 21.15
CA LYS A 79 1.58 12.19 20.20
C LYS A 79 2.14 12.29 18.78
N LEU A 80 3.42 12.67 18.66
CA LEU A 80 4.08 12.73 17.36
C LEU A 80 4.24 11.32 16.78
N CYS A 81 4.62 10.35 17.60
CA CYS A 81 4.69 8.95 17.20
C CYS A 81 3.33 8.42 16.72
N GLU A 82 2.27 8.67 17.48
CA GLU A 82 0.90 8.27 17.13
C GLU A 82 0.44 8.87 15.79
N GLN A 83 0.58 10.19 15.61
CA GLN A 83 0.25 10.87 14.35
C GLN A 83 1.07 10.34 13.19
N TRP A 84 2.36 10.05 13.41
CA TRP A 84 3.23 9.52 12.37
C TRP A 84 2.78 8.12 11.92
N LEU A 85 2.45 7.24 12.88
CA LEU A 85 1.98 5.87 12.62
C LEU A 85 0.61 5.84 11.94
N GLN A 86 -0.33 6.70 12.35
CA GLN A 86 -1.66 6.79 11.73
C GLN A 86 -1.64 7.27 10.27
N ASN A 87 -0.62 8.05 9.90
CA ASN A 87 -0.47 8.58 8.54
C ASN A 87 0.34 7.65 7.61
N ARG A 88 0.65 6.40 8.02
CA ARG A 88 1.38 5.43 7.19
C ARG A 88 0.46 4.69 6.24
N SER A 89 0.98 4.32 5.07
CA SER A 89 0.28 3.40 4.15
C SER A 89 0.07 2.04 4.82
N THR A 90 -1.02 1.35 4.46
CA THR A 90 -1.29 -0.02 4.91
C THR A 90 -0.28 -1.04 4.40
N ASP A 91 0.48 -0.70 3.36
CA ASP A 91 1.47 -1.59 2.74
C ASP A 91 2.82 -1.57 3.48
N GLU A 92 3.09 -0.55 4.30
CA GLU A 92 4.32 -0.48 5.09
C GLU A 92 4.34 -1.59 6.16
N LYS A 93 5.53 -2.14 6.45
CA LYS A 93 5.72 -3.18 7.46
C LYS A 93 6.54 -2.66 8.63
N ILE A 94 5.88 -2.42 9.76
CA ILE A 94 6.47 -1.73 10.91
C ILE A 94 6.66 -2.69 12.08
N PHE A 95 7.90 -2.72 12.57
CA PHE A 95 8.25 -3.21 13.89
C PHE A 95 8.24 -2.05 14.87
N PHE A 96 7.49 -2.19 15.97
CA PHE A 96 7.30 -1.11 16.93
C PHE A 96 7.86 -1.48 18.30
N ILE A 97 8.89 -0.77 18.74
CA ILE A 97 9.46 -0.85 20.09
C ILE A 97 8.84 0.27 20.93
N VAL A 98 8.34 -0.07 22.11
CA VAL A 98 7.74 0.91 23.02
C VAL A 98 8.03 0.59 24.47
N THR A 99 8.18 1.61 25.31
CA THR A 99 8.27 1.40 26.76
C THR A 99 6.95 0.94 27.36
N GLY A 100 6.98 0.26 28.50
CA GLY A 100 5.77 -0.29 29.11
C GLY A 100 4.70 0.75 29.47
N GLU A 101 5.10 1.93 29.96
CA GLU A 101 4.15 3.01 30.29
C GLU A 101 3.58 3.70 29.05
N SER A 102 4.42 4.00 28.07
CA SER A 102 3.97 4.59 26.80
C SER A 102 3.10 3.61 26.02
N GLY A 103 3.47 2.33 26.02
CA GLY A 103 2.75 1.23 25.37
C GLY A 103 1.32 1.13 25.87
N LYS A 104 1.11 1.17 27.19
CA LYS A 104 -0.23 1.14 27.79
C LYS A 104 -1.15 2.27 27.31
N LYS A 105 -0.58 3.43 26.94
CA LYS A 105 -1.32 4.60 26.47
C LYS A 105 -1.56 4.60 24.97
N ILE A 106 -0.56 4.21 24.17
CA ILE A 106 -0.62 4.32 22.71
C ILE A 106 -1.28 3.10 22.05
N LEU A 107 -1.10 1.89 22.60
CA LEU A 107 -1.59 0.66 21.97
C LEU A 107 -3.11 0.58 21.77
N PRO A 108 -3.97 1.07 22.68
CA PRO A 108 -5.41 1.14 22.43
C PRO A 108 -5.80 1.86 21.13
N ILE A 109 -4.92 2.74 20.63
CA ILE A 109 -5.16 3.58 19.45
C ILE A 109 -4.57 2.96 18.19
N ILE A 110 -3.38 2.34 18.28
CA ILE A 110 -2.60 1.93 17.10
C ILE A 110 -2.60 0.42 16.83
N HIS A 111 -3.05 -0.43 17.77
CA HIS A 111 -2.90 -1.88 17.64
C HIS A 111 -3.59 -2.46 16.38
N ASP A 112 -4.68 -1.86 15.93
CA ASP A 112 -5.42 -2.31 14.74
C ASP A 112 -4.79 -1.86 13.41
N LEU A 113 -3.78 -0.97 13.44
CA LEU A 113 -3.13 -0.49 12.21
C LEU A 113 -2.46 -1.65 11.46
N ARG A 114 -2.89 -1.88 10.21
CA ARG A 114 -2.35 -2.96 9.35
C ARG A 114 -0.85 -2.84 9.09
N SER A 115 -0.34 -1.60 9.09
CA SER A 115 1.08 -1.33 8.88
C SER A 115 1.97 -1.84 10.02
N ILE A 116 1.43 -2.01 11.23
CA ILE A 116 2.16 -2.57 12.37
C ILE A 116 2.02 -4.08 12.38
N ILE A 117 3.13 -4.79 12.23
CA ILE A 117 3.18 -6.27 12.16
C ILE A 117 3.75 -6.93 13.41
N ALA A 118 4.56 -6.21 14.20
CA ALA A 118 5.07 -6.69 15.47
C ALA A 118 5.32 -5.56 16.46
N ILE A 119 5.03 -5.82 17.74
CA ILE A 119 5.19 -4.87 18.83
C ILE A 119 6.04 -5.50 19.93
N TYR A 120 7.05 -4.77 20.40
CA TYR A 120 7.95 -5.16 21.48
C TYR A 120 7.85 -4.16 22.62
N ILE A 121 7.50 -4.64 23.81
CA ILE A 121 7.52 -3.81 25.01
C ILE A 121 8.91 -3.93 25.63
N PHE A 122 9.73 -2.89 25.51
CA PHE A 122 11.07 -2.86 26.08
C PHE A 122 11.08 -2.03 27.37
N CYS A 123 11.28 -2.66 28.52
CA CYS A 123 11.22 -1.98 29.82
C CYS A 123 11.94 -2.73 30.94
N TRP A 124 12.35 -1.99 31.98
CA TRP A 124 13.03 -2.56 33.16
C TRP A 124 12.16 -3.53 33.97
N ARG A 125 10.82 -3.40 33.94
CA ARG A 125 9.88 -4.18 34.76
C ARG A 125 8.82 -4.89 33.91
N PRO A 126 9.18 -5.93 33.13
CA PRO A 126 8.27 -6.60 32.21
C PRO A 126 7.02 -7.16 32.93
N GLU A 127 7.20 -7.66 34.16
CA GLU A 127 6.16 -8.18 35.07
C GLU A 127 4.93 -7.27 35.17
N LEU A 128 5.12 -5.94 35.17
CA LEU A 128 4.04 -4.97 35.34
C LEU A 128 3.14 -4.85 34.09
N HIS A 129 3.62 -5.32 32.94
CA HIS A 129 2.96 -5.11 31.66
C HIS A 129 2.32 -6.37 31.08
N ILE A 130 2.59 -7.54 31.63
CA ILE A 130 2.08 -8.84 31.17
C ILE A 130 0.55 -8.86 31.06
N ASN A 131 -0.16 -8.40 32.09
CA ASN A 131 -1.61 -8.59 32.16
C ASN A 131 -2.38 -7.79 31.10
N TRP A 132 -2.00 -6.54 30.85
CA TRP A 132 -2.70 -5.71 29.86
C TRP A 132 -2.20 -6.00 28.45
N ALA A 133 -0.94 -6.39 28.28
CA ALA A 133 -0.37 -6.74 26.98
C ALA A 133 -1.08 -7.94 26.34
N LYS A 134 -1.56 -8.90 27.13
CA LYS A 134 -2.34 -10.05 26.66
C LYS A 134 -3.59 -9.69 25.83
N ALA A 135 -4.09 -8.46 25.94
CA ALA A 135 -5.23 -7.99 25.16
C ALA A 135 -4.87 -7.69 23.68
N TYR A 136 -3.58 -7.66 23.32
CA TYR A 136 -3.12 -7.24 22.00
C TYR A 136 -2.31 -8.36 21.33
N SER A 137 -2.86 -8.91 20.24
CA SER A 137 -2.27 -10.06 19.52
C SER A 137 -0.92 -9.76 18.86
N LYS A 138 -0.66 -8.49 18.49
CA LYS A 138 0.58 -8.08 17.82
C LYS A 138 1.77 -7.90 18.75
N ILE A 139 1.57 -8.00 20.08
CA ILE A 139 2.68 -7.94 21.04
C ILE A 139 3.41 -9.28 21.00
N ARG A 140 4.64 -9.25 20.47
CA ARG A 140 5.48 -10.44 20.36
C ARG A 140 6.12 -10.80 21.69
N ASN A 141 6.63 -9.79 22.42
CA ASN A 141 7.31 -10.04 23.68
C ASN A 141 7.39 -8.77 24.58
N ILE A 142 7.62 -9.00 25.88
CA ILE A 142 7.90 -7.98 26.89
C ILE A 142 9.30 -8.25 27.46
N ILE A 143 10.24 -7.38 27.13
CA ILE A 143 11.68 -7.66 27.26
C ILE A 143 12.34 -6.60 28.14
N SER A 144 13.32 -7.03 28.93
CA SER A 144 14.11 -6.13 29.79
C SER A 144 15.58 -6.02 29.40
N LYS A 145 16.11 -6.96 28.61
CA LYS A 145 17.52 -6.97 28.19
C LYS A 145 17.66 -6.64 26.70
N SER A 146 18.66 -5.84 26.37
CA SER A 146 18.99 -5.44 25.00
C SER A 146 19.25 -6.62 24.06
N GLU A 147 19.98 -7.62 24.52
CA GLU A 147 20.35 -8.82 23.76
C GLU A 147 19.13 -9.65 23.40
N GLU A 148 18.23 -9.86 24.36
CA GLU A 148 16.97 -10.57 24.14
C GLU A 148 16.07 -9.83 23.13
N LEU A 149 16.08 -8.50 23.15
CA LEU A 149 15.34 -7.69 22.18
C LEU A 149 15.92 -7.82 20.78
N LEU A 150 17.24 -7.74 20.65
CA LEU A 150 17.92 -7.89 19.37
C LEU A 150 17.67 -9.29 18.78
N GLU A 151 17.83 -10.34 19.58
CA GLU A 151 17.56 -11.71 19.16
C GLU A 151 16.10 -11.90 18.72
N GLN A 152 15.14 -11.34 19.46
CA GLN A 152 13.73 -11.43 19.11
C GLN A 152 13.42 -10.71 17.79
N ILE A 153 13.89 -9.46 17.63
CA ILE A 153 13.68 -8.69 16.40
C ILE A 153 14.34 -9.40 15.20
N LEU A 154 15.51 -10.02 15.40
CA LEU A 154 16.18 -10.77 14.34
C LEU A 154 15.39 -12.01 13.93
N ARG A 155 14.87 -12.78 14.90
CA ARG A 155 14.01 -13.93 14.62
C ARG A 155 12.76 -13.51 13.85
N ASP A 156 12.08 -12.46 14.33
CA ASP A 156 10.86 -11.97 13.72
C ASP A 156 11.12 -11.36 12.33
N LYS A 157 12.25 -10.67 12.13
CA LYS A 157 12.72 -10.21 10.81
C LYS A 157 12.84 -11.38 9.84
N ILE A 158 13.56 -12.45 10.21
CA ILE A 158 13.76 -13.63 9.35
C ILE A 158 12.40 -14.29 9.03
N TYR A 159 11.51 -14.42 10.02
CA TYR A 159 10.16 -14.95 9.84
C TYR A 159 9.35 -14.14 8.83
N PHE A 160 9.29 -12.81 8.99
CA PHE A 160 8.54 -11.95 8.09
C PHE A 160 9.21 -11.80 6.72
N GLU A 161 10.54 -11.81 6.63
CA GLU A 161 11.25 -11.88 5.34
C GLU A 161 10.86 -13.13 4.56
N ASN A 162 10.78 -14.27 5.25
CA ASN A 162 10.35 -15.52 4.63
C ASN A 162 8.92 -15.41 4.07
N ILE A 163 7.98 -14.79 4.81
CA ILE A 163 6.62 -14.54 4.32
C ILE A 163 6.63 -13.63 3.09
N GLU A 164 7.37 -12.53 3.14
CA GLU A 164 7.45 -11.58 2.03
C GLU A 164 8.05 -12.26 0.78
N ASP A 165 9.09 -13.09 0.94
CA ASP A 165 9.70 -13.84 -0.15
C ASP A 165 8.72 -14.76 -0.89
N ALA A 166 7.65 -15.22 -0.23
CA ALA A 166 6.58 -15.98 -0.88
C ALA A 166 5.89 -15.15 -1.99
N GLY A 167 5.83 -13.81 -1.85
CA GLY A 167 5.32 -12.91 -2.89
C GLY A 167 6.17 -12.91 -4.17
N GLY A 168 7.45 -13.29 -4.05
CA GLY A 168 8.37 -13.48 -5.18
C GLY A 168 8.25 -14.83 -5.89
N ILE A 169 7.42 -15.74 -5.38
CA ILE A 169 7.14 -17.04 -5.99
C ILE A 169 5.94 -16.89 -6.94
N LYS A 170 6.13 -17.22 -8.22
CA LYS A 170 5.09 -17.12 -9.25
C LYS A 170 4.78 -18.50 -9.83
N ILE A 171 3.49 -18.78 -10.04
CA ILE A 171 3.03 -19.98 -10.73
C ILE A 171 2.88 -19.64 -12.21
N LEU A 172 3.40 -20.51 -13.08
CA LEU A 172 3.27 -20.41 -14.52
C LEU A 172 2.45 -21.59 -15.03
N SER A 173 1.19 -21.34 -15.40
CA SER A 173 0.31 -22.42 -15.86
C SER A 173 0.60 -22.87 -17.29
N ASN A 174 0.68 -24.19 -17.47
CA ASN A 174 0.88 -24.86 -18.75
C ASN A 174 -0.47 -25.17 -19.46
N GLN A 175 -1.61 -24.89 -18.82
CA GLN A 175 -2.93 -25.29 -19.35
C GLN A 175 -3.39 -24.48 -20.58
N ASP A 176 -2.82 -23.30 -20.82
CA ASP A 176 -3.17 -22.47 -21.99
C ASP A 176 -2.25 -22.79 -23.19
N GLN A 177 -2.53 -23.87 -23.91
CA GLN A 177 -1.94 -24.15 -25.23
C GLN A 177 -2.56 -23.30 -26.36
N ASN A 178 -3.66 -22.58 -26.10
CA ASN A 178 -4.36 -21.77 -27.09
C ASN A 178 -3.93 -20.29 -27.06
N GLU A 179 -2.98 -19.95 -27.93
CA GLU A 179 -2.76 -18.70 -28.71
C GLU A 179 -2.93 -17.28 -28.12
N ILE A 180 -3.29 -17.05 -26.86
CA ILE A 180 -3.27 -15.70 -26.26
C ILE A 180 -2.26 -15.64 -25.12
N LEU A 181 -1.25 -14.78 -25.26
CA LEU A 181 -0.38 -14.35 -24.16
C LEU A 181 -1.28 -13.73 -23.07
N ASN A 182 -1.63 -14.51 -22.05
CA ASN A 182 -2.35 -14.00 -20.90
C ASN A 182 -1.42 -13.06 -20.08
N LEU A 183 -2.01 -12.26 -19.20
CA LEU A 183 -1.31 -11.24 -18.41
C LEU A 183 -0.16 -11.83 -17.57
N GLU A 184 -0.37 -13.01 -17.00
CA GLU A 184 0.59 -13.71 -16.13
C GLU A 184 1.78 -14.24 -16.92
N LYS A 185 1.54 -14.89 -18.06
CA LYS A 185 2.58 -15.36 -18.98
C LYS A 185 3.42 -14.19 -19.51
N THR A 186 2.77 -13.06 -19.81
CA THR A 186 3.48 -11.86 -20.29
C THR A 186 4.33 -11.25 -19.17
N SER A 187 3.80 -11.20 -17.95
CA SER A 187 4.54 -10.74 -16.76
C SER A 187 5.76 -11.62 -16.45
N PHE A 188 5.65 -12.93 -16.67
CA PHE A 188 6.76 -13.86 -16.54
C PHE A 188 7.82 -13.66 -17.62
N LEU A 189 7.41 -13.57 -18.89
CA LEU A 189 8.31 -13.46 -20.03
C LEU A 189 9.18 -12.20 -19.97
N TRP A 190 8.60 -11.02 -19.72
CA TRP A 190 9.41 -9.80 -19.69
C TRP A 190 10.46 -9.84 -18.59
N TYR A 191 10.12 -10.40 -17.41
CA TYR A 191 11.04 -10.44 -16.28
C TYR A 191 12.20 -11.39 -16.53
N GLN A 192 11.94 -12.54 -17.15
CA GLN A 192 13.00 -13.47 -17.57
C GLN A 192 13.93 -12.86 -18.62
N LEU A 193 13.39 -12.13 -19.59
CA LEU A 193 14.20 -11.38 -20.57
C LEU A 193 14.98 -10.23 -19.94
N PHE A 194 14.39 -9.56 -18.94
CA PHE A 194 15.03 -8.50 -18.19
C PHE A 194 16.21 -9.02 -17.38
N LEU A 195 16.07 -10.15 -16.69
CA LEU A 195 17.18 -10.83 -16.02
C LEU A 195 18.28 -11.23 -17.02
N GLU A 196 17.92 -11.78 -18.18
CA GLU A 196 18.92 -12.07 -19.23
C GLU A 196 19.68 -10.81 -19.67
N LEU A 197 18.99 -9.68 -19.84
CA LEU A 197 19.61 -8.40 -20.15
C LEU A 197 20.56 -7.93 -19.04
N LEU A 198 20.14 -8.03 -17.77
CA LEU A 198 20.95 -7.59 -16.64
C LEU A 198 22.22 -8.45 -16.48
N LEU A 199 22.10 -9.77 -16.64
CA LEU A 199 23.19 -10.73 -16.40
C LEU A 199 24.18 -10.84 -17.57
N SER A 200 23.85 -10.32 -18.74
CA SER A 200 24.68 -10.43 -19.94
C SER A 200 25.42 -9.14 -20.25
N SER A 201 26.74 -9.25 -20.36
CA SER A 201 27.62 -8.16 -20.82
C SER A 201 27.46 -7.85 -22.32
N SER A 202 26.75 -8.69 -23.07
CA SER A 202 26.56 -8.50 -24.52
C SER A 202 25.51 -7.44 -24.89
N TYR A 203 24.67 -7.02 -23.93
CA TYR A 203 23.63 -6.01 -24.15
C TYR A 203 24.03 -4.64 -23.59
N ILE A 204 24.61 -4.61 -22.39
CA ILE A 204 25.00 -3.39 -21.69
C ILE A 204 26.52 -3.42 -21.48
N GLN A 205 27.22 -2.56 -22.22
CA GLN A 205 28.68 -2.53 -22.29
C GLN A 205 29.35 -1.89 -21.07
N SER A 206 28.65 -1.00 -20.35
CA SER A 206 29.19 -0.38 -19.14
C SER A 206 28.77 -1.16 -17.88
N PRO A 207 29.69 -1.46 -16.95
CA PRO A 207 29.27 -1.81 -15.61
C PRO A 207 28.53 -0.60 -15.03
N THR A 208 27.32 -0.80 -14.51
CA THR A 208 26.68 0.25 -13.71
C THR A 208 27.61 0.50 -12.53
N SER A 209 28.30 1.64 -12.53
CA SER A 209 29.23 1.97 -11.47
C SER A 209 28.47 2.02 -10.14
N SER A 210 29.04 1.43 -9.09
CA SER A 210 28.51 1.50 -7.71
C SER A 210 28.22 2.95 -7.31
N THR A 211 28.92 3.93 -7.89
CA THR A 211 28.71 5.37 -7.69
C THR A 211 27.28 5.86 -7.95
N ALA A 212 26.54 5.29 -8.90
CA ALA A 212 25.16 5.70 -9.16
C ALA A 212 24.21 5.27 -8.03
N LEU A 213 24.39 4.03 -7.55
CA LEU A 213 23.69 3.52 -6.37
C LEU A 213 24.03 4.34 -5.13
N LEU A 214 25.32 4.65 -4.93
CA LEU A 214 25.78 5.49 -3.82
C LEU A 214 25.12 6.88 -3.83
N GLN A 215 25.05 7.55 -4.98
CA GLN A 215 24.42 8.88 -5.08
C GLN A 215 22.93 8.87 -4.67
N ILE A 216 22.21 7.82 -5.06
CA ILE A 216 20.81 7.63 -4.71
C ILE A 216 20.66 7.40 -3.21
N ILE A 217 21.42 6.44 -2.68
CA ILE A 217 21.46 6.10 -1.27
C ILE A 217 21.77 7.33 -0.40
N LEU A 218 22.76 8.14 -0.81
CA LEU A 218 23.12 9.40 -0.15
C LEU A 218 21.98 10.42 -0.15
N ARG A 219 21.20 10.50 -1.24
CA ARG A 219 20.05 11.41 -1.35
C ARG A 219 18.92 11.02 -0.40
N TYR A 220 18.69 9.73 -0.20
CA TYR A 220 17.59 9.21 0.62
C TYR A 220 17.93 9.11 2.12
N HIS A 221 19.21 8.94 2.47
CA HIS A 221 19.64 8.77 3.86
C HIS A 221 20.62 9.85 4.34
N ALA A 222 20.55 11.05 3.77
CA ALA A 222 21.46 12.17 4.07
C ALA A 222 21.62 12.49 5.57
N ASN A 223 20.62 12.16 6.40
CA ASN A 223 20.60 12.43 7.84
C ASN A 223 20.94 11.21 8.72
N ASN A 224 21.30 10.05 8.15
CA ASN A 224 21.63 8.84 8.91
C ASN A 224 23.13 8.53 8.83
N GLU A 225 23.92 9.12 9.73
CA GLU A 225 25.38 8.98 9.76
C GLU A 225 25.86 7.52 9.84
N ASN A 226 25.13 6.66 10.55
CA ASN A 226 25.48 5.24 10.67
C ASN A 226 25.31 4.50 9.35
N PHE A 227 24.24 4.78 8.63
CA PHE A 227 24.04 4.22 7.29
C PHE A 227 25.06 4.76 6.29
N LEU A 228 25.39 6.06 6.36
CA LEU A 228 26.45 6.64 5.54
C LEU A 228 27.80 5.94 5.76
N ASN A 229 28.09 5.51 6.99
CA ASN A 229 29.31 4.77 7.31
C ASN A 229 29.30 3.34 6.73
N LEU A 230 28.17 2.62 6.82
CA LEU A 230 28.02 1.28 6.19
C LEU A 230 28.23 1.35 4.67
N ILE A 231 27.74 2.42 4.04
CA ILE A 231 27.85 2.63 2.61
C ILE A 231 29.27 3.02 2.18
N LYS A 232 29.96 3.85 2.97
CA LYS A 232 31.39 4.15 2.77
C LYS A 232 32.27 2.93 2.98
N GLU A 233 31.92 2.08 3.94
CA GLU A 233 32.59 0.80 4.17
C GLU A 233 32.44 -0.09 2.95
N PHE A 234 31.22 -0.24 2.42
CA PHE A 234 30.99 -0.94 1.16
C PHE A 234 31.84 -0.38 0.01
N GLU A 235 31.82 0.95 -0.23
CA GLU A 235 32.61 1.57 -1.31
C GLU A 235 34.12 1.28 -1.17
N LYS A 236 34.62 1.16 0.07
CA LYS A 236 36.03 0.91 0.35
C LYS A 236 36.41 -0.58 0.33
N THR A 237 35.50 -1.48 0.68
CA THR A 237 35.82 -2.88 1.01
C THR A 237 35.20 -3.89 0.06
N TYR A 238 34.23 -3.50 -0.77
CA TYR A 238 33.62 -4.42 -1.73
C TYR A 238 34.62 -4.82 -2.82
N ASP A 239 34.79 -6.13 -2.97
CA ASP A 239 35.47 -6.75 -4.10
C ASP A 239 34.50 -7.75 -4.76
N LYS A 240 34.58 -7.87 -6.09
CA LYS A 240 33.73 -8.78 -6.87
C LYS A 240 33.93 -10.25 -6.48
N GLU A 241 35.09 -10.62 -5.92
CA GLU A 241 35.38 -11.98 -5.45
C GLU A 241 34.67 -12.26 -4.11
N ASP A 242 34.22 -11.24 -3.38
CA ASP A 242 33.50 -11.36 -2.12
C ASP A 242 31.97 -11.19 -2.27
N ALA A 243 31.43 -11.09 -3.50
CA ALA A 243 30.02 -10.82 -3.75
C ALA A 243 29.06 -11.79 -3.04
N ILE A 244 29.34 -13.10 -3.02
CA ILE A 244 28.51 -14.06 -2.26
C ILE A 244 28.56 -13.80 -0.75
N GLN A 245 29.73 -13.41 -0.22
CA GLN A 245 29.87 -13.04 1.19
C GLN A 245 29.02 -11.81 1.53
N TRP A 246 28.97 -10.81 0.65
CA TRP A 246 28.08 -9.65 0.79
C TRP A 246 26.60 -10.00 0.71
N LEU A 247 26.25 -11.01 -0.10
CA LEU A 247 24.89 -11.51 -0.26
C LEU A 247 24.38 -12.29 0.97
N ILE A 248 25.25 -12.91 1.77
CA ILE A 248 24.80 -13.70 2.94
C ILE A 248 24.90 -12.95 4.28
N ASN A 249 25.71 -11.88 4.36
CA ASN A 249 26.02 -11.20 5.62
C ASN A 249 24.99 -10.17 6.11
N ASN A 250 23.72 -10.29 5.70
CA ASN A 250 22.62 -9.37 6.09
C ASN A 250 23.02 -7.89 5.94
N THR A 251 23.57 -7.55 4.77
CA THR A 251 24.04 -6.20 4.46
C THR A 251 22.89 -5.36 3.88
N PRO A 252 22.95 -4.01 3.92
CA PRO A 252 21.95 -3.20 3.24
C PRO A 252 21.85 -3.51 1.74
N LEU A 253 22.98 -3.84 1.10
CA LEU A 253 23.04 -4.19 -0.31
C LEU A 253 22.26 -5.48 -0.63
N GLU A 254 22.42 -6.50 0.20
CA GLU A 254 21.63 -7.73 0.14
C GLU A 254 20.14 -7.40 0.25
N ARG A 255 19.71 -6.68 1.29
CA ARG A 255 18.30 -6.33 1.50
C ARG A 255 17.69 -5.59 0.31
N PHE A 256 18.42 -4.62 -0.23
CA PHE A 256 18.01 -3.84 -1.39
C PHE A 256 17.84 -4.73 -2.63
N LEU A 257 18.78 -5.65 -2.86
CA LEU A 257 18.73 -6.56 -3.99
C LEU A 257 17.58 -7.57 -3.85
N THR A 258 17.46 -8.21 -2.69
CA THR A 258 16.40 -9.18 -2.39
C THR A 258 15.02 -8.55 -2.56
N LYS A 259 14.80 -7.34 -2.02
CA LYS A 259 13.56 -6.59 -2.21
C LYS A 259 13.31 -6.24 -3.67
N ALA A 260 14.32 -5.70 -4.37
CA ALA A 260 14.18 -5.27 -5.76
C ALA A 260 13.86 -6.45 -6.70
N LEU A 261 14.44 -7.63 -6.46
CA LEU A 261 14.11 -8.84 -7.19
C LEU A 261 12.66 -9.28 -6.92
N ARG A 262 12.26 -9.34 -5.65
CA ARG A 262 10.90 -9.72 -5.24
C ARG A 262 9.82 -8.85 -5.88
N GLU A 263 10.01 -7.53 -5.85
CA GLU A 263 9.06 -6.53 -6.39
C GLU A 263 9.24 -6.25 -7.89
N GLN A 264 10.29 -6.84 -8.49
CA GLN A 264 10.70 -6.59 -9.87
C GLN A 264 10.87 -5.08 -10.13
N ASN A 265 11.59 -4.40 -9.23
CA ASN A 265 11.88 -2.97 -9.29
C ASN A 265 12.95 -2.71 -10.34
N ILE A 266 12.55 -2.15 -11.48
CA ILE A 266 13.42 -2.02 -12.65
C ILE A 266 14.58 -1.07 -12.36
N SER A 267 14.28 0.09 -11.75
CA SER A 267 15.30 1.09 -11.47
C SER A 267 16.38 0.56 -10.53
N MET A 268 15.97 -0.04 -9.42
CA MET A 268 16.90 -0.55 -8.41
C MET A 268 17.74 -1.71 -8.96
N LEU A 269 17.16 -2.59 -9.78
CA LEU A 269 17.90 -3.68 -10.42
C LEU A 269 18.93 -3.19 -11.44
N PHE A 270 18.67 -2.08 -12.16
CA PHE A 270 19.70 -1.45 -12.99
C PHE A 270 20.87 -0.92 -12.16
N TYR A 271 20.61 -0.31 -11.00
CA TYR A 271 21.64 0.19 -10.08
C TYR A 271 22.44 -0.93 -9.42
N LEU A 272 21.79 -2.04 -9.07
CA LEU A 272 22.40 -3.21 -8.45
C LEU A 272 22.99 -4.21 -9.45
N ARG A 273 22.93 -3.90 -10.75
CA ARG A 273 23.38 -4.81 -11.82
C ARG A 273 24.82 -5.31 -11.64
N PHE A 274 25.74 -4.44 -11.19
CA PHE A 274 27.13 -4.85 -10.96
C PHE A 274 27.22 -6.00 -9.95
N PHE A 275 26.49 -5.88 -8.83
CA PHE A 275 26.47 -6.88 -7.77
C PHE A 275 25.83 -8.18 -8.25
N LEU A 276 24.73 -8.06 -9.00
CA LEU A 276 24.04 -9.20 -9.59
C LEU A 276 24.93 -9.97 -10.60
N MET A 277 25.74 -9.26 -11.40
CA MET A 277 26.70 -9.87 -12.32
C MET A 277 27.85 -10.58 -11.58
N ASP A 278 28.38 -9.96 -10.52
CA ASP A 278 29.47 -10.55 -9.73
C ASP A 278 28.99 -11.84 -9.04
N ILE A 279 27.78 -11.84 -8.44
CA ILE A 279 27.14 -13.04 -7.88
C ILE A 279 27.00 -14.12 -8.95
N HIS A 280 26.46 -13.78 -10.12
CA HIS A 280 26.26 -14.73 -11.21
C HIS A 280 27.59 -15.34 -11.68
N SER A 281 28.65 -14.54 -11.80
CA SER A 281 29.99 -15.01 -12.16
C SER A 281 30.55 -16.00 -11.14
N GLN A 282 30.36 -15.74 -9.84
CA GLN A 282 30.81 -16.65 -8.79
C GLN A 282 30.04 -17.97 -8.80
N LEU A 283 28.72 -17.93 -8.99
CA LEU A 283 27.89 -19.13 -9.07
C LEU A 283 28.29 -20.01 -10.27
N ILE A 284 28.56 -19.42 -11.44
CA ILE A 284 29.06 -20.17 -12.60
C ILE A 284 30.42 -20.83 -12.30
N THR A 285 31.32 -20.09 -11.64
CA THR A 285 32.66 -20.57 -11.33
C THR A 285 32.64 -21.78 -10.37
N HIS A 286 31.65 -21.82 -9.48
CA HIS A 286 31.48 -22.88 -8.48
C HIS A 286 30.24 -23.75 -8.75
N GLN A 287 29.84 -23.84 -10.02
CA GLN A 287 28.64 -24.56 -10.43
C GLN A 287 28.68 -26.04 -9.99
N LEU A 288 27.60 -26.50 -9.36
CA LEU A 288 27.43 -27.91 -9.00
C LEU A 288 26.78 -28.70 -10.14
N GLU A 289 27.12 -29.98 -10.28
CA GLU A 289 26.47 -30.87 -11.26
C GLU A 289 25.04 -31.24 -10.86
N SER A 290 24.81 -31.46 -9.57
CA SER A 290 23.50 -31.77 -9.01
C SER A 290 23.41 -31.39 -7.53
N ALA A 291 22.19 -31.23 -7.04
CA ALA A 291 21.91 -30.99 -5.63
C ALA A 291 20.53 -31.55 -5.23
N HIS A 292 20.44 -32.05 -4.00
CA HIS A 292 19.17 -32.40 -3.33
C HIS A 292 19.09 -31.60 -2.04
N VAL A 293 18.12 -30.70 -1.96
CA VAL A 293 18.10 -29.63 -0.95
C VAL A 293 16.68 -29.31 -0.48
N TYR A 294 16.60 -28.62 0.65
CA TYR A 294 15.36 -28.32 1.35
C TYR A 294 15.26 -26.84 1.72
N ARG A 295 14.04 -26.31 1.77
CA ARG A 295 13.74 -24.95 2.26
C ARG A 295 12.41 -24.93 3.01
N LYS A 296 12.39 -24.27 4.17
CA LYS A 296 11.16 -23.87 4.86
C LYS A 296 10.59 -22.59 4.22
N GLN A 297 9.30 -22.59 3.91
CA GLN A 297 8.62 -21.45 3.30
C GLN A 297 7.22 -21.27 3.90
N PHE A 298 6.98 -20.13 4.54
CA PHE A 298 5.65 -19.73 4.98
C PHE A 298 4.85 -19.19 3.79
N MET A 299 3.61 -19.64 3.67
CA MET A 299 2.70 -19.23 2.61
C MET A 299 1.29 -19.01 3.16
N SER A 300 0.55 -18.08 2.56
CA SER A 300 -0.87 -17.89 2.85
C SER A 300 -1.70 -19.06 2.31
N SER A 301 -2.91 -19.24 2.85
CA SER A 301 -3.87 -20.20 2.31
C SER A 301 -4.19 -19.96 0.83
N THR A 302 -4.15 -18.70 0.38
CA THR A 302 -4.35 -18.34 -1.03
C THR A 302 -3.22 -18.87 -1.92
N ASN A 303 -1.96 -18.70 -1.52
CA ASN A 303 -0.80 -19.21 -2.25
C ASN A 303 -0.84 -20.75 -2.31
N ILE A 304 -1.17 -21.40 -1.20
CA ILE A 304 -1.32 -22.86 -1.14
C ILE A 304 -2.43 -23.32 -2.09
N ALA A 305 -3.61 -22.71 -2.04
CA ALA A 305 -4.72 -23.05 -2.94
C ALA A 305 -4.34 -22.86 -4.42
N GLN A 306 -3.57 -21.82 -4.75
CA GLN A 306 -3.07 -21.62 -6.11
C GLN A 306 -2.13 -22.76 -6.54
N ILE A 307 -1.21 -23.21 -5.70
CA ILE A 307 -0.33 -24.36 -6.01
C ILE A 307 -1.16 -25.63 -6.17
N GLN A 308 -2.17 -25.84 -5.31
CA GLN A 308 -3.06 -27.01 -5.40
C GLN A 308 -3.84 -27.07 -6.72
N ASN A 309 -4.25 -25.93 -7.26
CA ASN A 309 -5.00 -25.86 -8.51
C ASN A 309 -4.09 -26.06 -9.75
N ASN A 310 -2.78 -25.96 -9.58
CA ASN A 310 -1.78 -25.95 -10.66
C ASN A 310 -0.73 -27.07 -10.49
N ARG A 311 -1.16 -28.28 -10.06
CA ARG A 311 -0.28 -29.41 -9.65
C ARG A 311 0.69 -29.96 -10.71
N ASN A 312 0.64 -29.50 -11.96
CA ASN A 312 1.53 -29.92 -13.04
C ASN A 312 2.29 -28.75 -13.69
N ASP A 313 2.22 -27.58 -13.08
CA ASP A 313 2.76 -26.34 -13.62
C ASP A 313 4.15 -26.03 -13.06
N TYR A 314 4.64 -24.84 -13.38
CA TYR A 314 5.98 -24.41 -13.01
C TYR A 314 5.92 -23.34 -11.91
N LEU A 315 6.88 -23.39 -10.99
CA LEU A 315 7.17 -22.31 -10.06
C LEU A 315 8.42 -21.55 -10.49
N VAL A 316 8.33 -20.24 -10.38
CA VAL A 316 9.42 -19.32 -10.70
C VAL A 316 9.74 -18.54 -9.44
N PHE A 317 11.01 -18.54 -9.06
CA PHE A 317 11.50 -17.73 -7.95
C PHE A 317 12.15 -16.47 -8.51
N ASN A 318 11.51 -15.32 -8.29
CA ASN A 318 12.03 -14.05 -8.81
C ASN A 318 13.37 -13.65 -8.15
N GLY A 319 13.54 -13.95 -6.85
CA GLY A 319 14.76 -13.72 -6.09
C GLY A 319 15.70 -14.93 -6.04
N PHE A 320 16.81 -14.78 -5.34
CA PHE A 320 17.69 -15.92 -5.02
C PHE A 320 16.97 -16.94 -4.15
N LEU A 321 17.28 -18.22 -4.36
CA LEU A 321 16.72 -19.29 -3.56
C LEU A 321 17.80 -19.90 -2.67
N PHE A 322 17.72 -19.59 -1.38
CA PHE A 322 18.59 -20.17 -0.35
C PHE A 322 18.00 -21.47 0.17
N THR A 323 18.81 -22.53 0.18
CA THR A 323 18.40 -23.89 0.54
C THR A 323 19.46 -24.56 1.42
N SER A 324 19.05 -25.54 2.21
CA SER A 324 19.91 -26.38 3.03
C SER A 324 20.03 -27.77 2.41
N THR A 325 21.20 -28.39 2.56
CA THR A 325 21.43 -29.80 2.19
C THR A 325 20.85 -30.79 3.20
N GLN A 326 20.40 -30.32 4.36
CA GLN A 326 19.78 -31.15 5.38
C GLN A 326 18.26 -30.92 5.42
N PRO A 327 17.46 -31.98 5.59
CA PRO A 327 16.05 -31.80 5.89
C PRO A 327 15.93 -31.08 7.24
N PRO A 328 15.04 -30.08 7.37
CA PRO A 328 14.91 -29.34 8.60
C PRO A 328 14.38 -30.21 9.74
N ASP A 329 14.80 -29.92 10.97
CA ASP A 329 14.16 -30.48 12.16
C ASP A 329 12.71 -29.95 12.26
N TYR A 330 11.77 -30.87 12.51
CA TYR A 330 10.33 -30.59 12.62
C TYR A 330 9.96 -30.03 14.00
N SER A 331 10.93 -29.65 14.84
CA SER A 331 10.66 -28.99 16.12
C SER A 331 9.94 -27.66 15.86
N LEU A 332 8.60 -27.72 15.96
CA LEU A 332 7.65 -26.63 15.82
C LEU A 332 7.79 -25.66 17.01
N ASP A 333 8.86 -24.86 17.04
CA ASP A 333 8.90 -23.61 17.83
C ASP A 333 8.52 -22.40 16.96
N ASP A 334 8.14 -22.63 15.71
CA ASP A 334 7.81 -21.60 14.73
C ASP A 334 6.35 -21.15 14.93
N ILE A 335 6.19 -20.04 15.68
CA ILE A 335 5.06 -19.10 15.75
C ILE A 335 3.72 -19.67 15.21
N ASP A 336 2.79 -19.98 16.12
CA ASP A 336 1.36 -20.26 15.82
C ASP A 336 0.70 -19.01 15.23
N ASP A 337 0.93 -18.73 13.95
CA ASP A 337 0.26 -17.70 13.19
C ASP A 337 -0.83 -18.35 12.33
N ILE A 338 -2.10 -18.11 12.70
CA ILE A 338 -3.27 -18.69 12.01
C ILE A 338 -3.31 -18.28 10.53
N GLN A 339 -2.62 -17.20 10.15
CA GLN A 339 -2.65 -16.64 8.80
C GLN A 339 -1.72 -17.36 7.80
N TYR A 340 -0.63 -17.98 8.27
CA TYR A 340 0.40 -18.55 7.40
C TYR A 340 0.68 -20.00 7.76
N GLN A 341 0.88 -20.83 6.74
CA GLN A 341 1.19 -22.25 6.92
C GLN A 341 2.61 -22.55 6.42
N LEU A 342 3.27 -23.48 7.09
CA LEU A 342 4.61 -23.93 6.73
C LEU A 342 4.55 -24.90 5.55
N VAL A 343 5.26 -24.57 4.48
CA VAL A 343 5.52 -25.41 3.32
C VAL A 343 6.99 -25.83 3.36
N LEU A 344 7.24 -27.13 3.44
CA LEU A 344 8.56 -27.73 3.25
C LEU A 344 8.76 -27.97 1.75
N ILE A 345 9.70 -27.22 1.17
CA ILE A 345 10.09 -27.35 -0.22
C ILE A 345 11.29 -28.29 -0.31
N GLU A 346 11.16 -29.36 -1.07
CA GLU A 346 12.21 -30.30 -1.41
C GLU A 346 12.56 -30.15 -2.90
N ILE A 347 13.83 -29.99 -3.23
CA ILE A 347 14.28 -29.63 -4.57
C ILE A 347 15.32 -30.63 -5.07
N TYR A 348 15.05 -31.16 -6.25
CA TYR A 348 15.97 -31.96 -7.05
C TYR A 348 16.52 -31.11 -8.20
N ALA A 349 17.82 -30.86 -8.20
CA ALA A 349 18.48 -30.05 -9.21
C ALA A 349 19.55 -30.85 -9.94
N GLU A 350 19.45 -30.89 -11.27
CA GLU A 350 20.50 -31.37 -12.16
C GLU A 350 20.88 -30.24 -13.10
N TYR A 351 22.15 -29.83 -13.08
CA TYR A 351 22.63 -28.76 -13.94
C TYR A 351 22.79 -29.24 -15.38
N ARG A 352 22.41 -28.38 -16.33
CA ARG A 352 22.67 -28.54 -17.76
C ARG A 352 23.06 -27.19 -18.35
N ASP A 353 23.85 -27.20 -19.41
CA ASP A 353 24.30 -25.98 -20.08
C ASP A 353 23.11 -25.11 -20.53
N GLY A 354 23.09 -23.89 -20.01
CA GLY A 354 22.02 -22.90 -20.25
C GLY A 354 21.02 -22.76 -19.11
N MET A 355 21.07 -23.62 -18.09
CA MET A 355 20.26 -23.45 -16.87
C MET A 355 20.82 -22.33 -15.97
N PRO A 356 19.95 -21.70 -15.15
CA PRO A 356 20.39 -20.81 -14.09
C PRO A 356 21.38 -21.53 -13.15
N PRO A 357 22.52 -20.89 -12.81
CA PRO A 357 23.55 -21.54 -12.01
C PRO A 357 23.14 -21.69 -10.53
N PHE A 358 23.74 -22.66 -9.86
CA PHE A 358 23.61 -22.88 -8.42
C PHE A 358 24.90 -23.46 -7.85
N ALA A 359 25.25 -23.03 -6.63
CA ALA A 359 26.52 -23.37 -6.01
C ALA A 359 26.42 -23.45 -4.48
N CYS A 360 27.42 -24.09 -3.88
CA CYS A 360 27.56 -24.20 -2.43
C CYS A 360 28.28 -22.98 -1.85
N VAL A 361 27.63 -22.29 -0.90
CA VAL A 361 28.16 -21.06 -0.27
C VAL A 361 29.52 -21.29 0.36
N GLN A 362 29.68 -22.42 1.07
CA GLN A 362 30.89 -22.77 1.81
C GLN A 362 32.12 -22.94 0.88
N GLN A 363 31.92 -23.14 -0.43
CA GLN A 363 33.02 -23.22 -1.40
C GLN A 363 33.50 -21.85 -1.87
N MET A 364 32.67 -20.82 -1.74
CA MET A 364 32.92 -19.46 -2.26
C MET A 364 33.36 -18.49 -1.16
N VAL A 365 32.99 -18.79 0.09
CA VAL A 365 33.31 -17.93 1.23
C VAL A 365 34.62 -18.36 1.87
N ASN A 366 35.56 -17.42 2.00
CA ASN A 366 36.76 -17.59 2.82
C ASN A 366 36.37 -17.63 4.31
N VAL A 367 36.02 -18.81 4.81
CA VAL A 367 35.88 -19.03 6.25
C VAL A 367 37.28 -18.94 6.85
N ASN A 368 37.65 -17.78 7.37
CA ASN A 368 38.77 -17.68 8.29
C ASN A 368 38.44 -18.55 9.50
N ASN A 369 39.02 -19.76 9.50
CA ASN A 369 39.00 -20.75 10.57
C ASN A 369 39.36 -20.11 11.92
N ASN A 370 38.40 -19.54 12.62
CA ASN A 370 38.47 -19.16 14.02
C ASN A 370 37.04 -18.99 14.55
N ASN A 371 36.31 -20.11 14.59
CA ASN A 371 35.60 -20.56 15.79
C ASN A 371 34.93 -21.92 15.51
N ASN A 372 35.55 -22.94 16.09
CA ASN A 372 34.99 -24.21 16.54
C ASN A 372 34.38 -25.16 15.50
N ASN A 373 35.07 -26.29 15.34
CA ASN A 373 34.50 -27.64 15.36
C ASN A 373 32.98 -27.68 15.52
N ASN A 374 32.27 -27.72 14.40
CA ASN A 374 31.12 -28.59 14.27
C ASN A 374 31.20 -29.20 12.88
N ASN A 375 31.29 -30.52 12.83
CA ASN A 375 30.99 -31.33 11.65
C ASN A 375 29.48 -31.19 11.31
N ASN A 376 28.99 -29.96 11.11
CA ASN A 376 27.64 -29.78 10.59
C ASN A 376 27.74 -29.94 9.08
N ASN A 377 27.26 -31.09 8.59
CA ASN A 377 27.03 -31.37 7.17
C ASN A 377 25.93 -30.47 6.55
N ASP A 378 25.58 -29.36 7.19
CA ASP A 378 24.58 -28.41 6.71
C ASP A 378 25.26 -27.36 5.85
N SER A 379 25.33 -27.68 4.55
CA SER A 379 25.79 -26.75 3.52
C SER A 379 24.60 -25.98 2.94
N THR A 380 24.83 -24.71 2.61
CA THR A 380 23.83 -23.83 2.00
C THR A 380 24.05 -23.81 0.50
N ILE A 381 23.03 -24.16 -0.28
CA ILE A 381 23.05 -24.04 -1.74
C ILE A 381 22.20 -22.84 -2.14
N ILE A 382 22.75 -21.97 -2.99
CA ILE A 382 22.06 -20.81 -3.56
C ILE A 382 21.78 -21.06 -5.03
N PHE A 383 20.52 -20.89 -5.45
CA PHE A 383 20.15 -20.85 -6.86
C PHE A 383 20.02 -19.40 -7.32
N MET A 384 20.42 -19.16 -8.57
CA MET A 384 20.31 -17.86 -9.20
C MET A 384 18.86 -17.38 -9.28
N CYS A 385 18.66 -16.07 -9.16
CA CYS A 385 17.34 -15.45 -9.34
C CYS A 385 16.75 -15.76 -10.72
N GLY A 386 15.44 -15.94 -10.79
CA GLY A 386 14.73 -16.34 -12.00
C GLY A 386 14.73 -17.85 -12.27
N SER A 387 15.25 -18.68 -11.35
CA SER A 387 15.22 -20.14 -11.46
C SER A 387 13.79 -20.68 -11.57
N ILE A 388 13.61 -21.66 -12.45
CA ILE A 388 12.32 -22.25 -12.80
C ILE A 388 12.31 -23.71 -12.40
N PHE A 389 11.25 -24.11 -11.71
CA PHE A 389 11.07 -25.45 -11.19
C PHE A 389 9.74 -26.02 -11.64
N LYS A 390 9.71 -27.31 -11.98
CA LYS A 390 8.47 -28.05 -12.21
C LYS A 390 7.97 -28.61 -10.89
N ILE A 391 6.66 -28.50 -10.64
CA ILE A 391 6.01 -29.15 -9.50
C ILE A 391 5.92 -30.65 -9.77
N ILE A 392 6.48 -31.45 -8.86
CA ILE A 392 6.44 -32.92 -8.90
C ILE A 392 5.29 -33.44 -8.03
N LEU A 393 5.22 -32.92 -6.80
CA LEU A 393 4.26 -33.36 -5.78
C LEU A 393 3.91 -32.17 -4.90
N PHE A 394 2.63 -32.07 -4.52
CA PHE A 394 2.18 -31.13 -3.51
C PHE A 394 1.08 -31.78 -2.65
N GLU A 395 1.39 -32.04 -1.37
CA GLU A 395 0.51 -32.75 -0.45
C GLU A 395 0.60 -32.22 0.98
N GLU A 396 -0.47 -32.45 1.75
CA GLU A 396 -0.54 -32.09 3.16
C GLU A 396 -0.06 -33.26 4.03
N ASN A 397 0.79 -32.98 5.00
CA ASN A 397 1.24 -33.94 6.02
C ASN A 397 0.31 -33.97 7.23
N HIS A 398 0.52 -34.96 8.10
CA HIS A 398 -0.27 -35.18 9.33
C HIS A 398 -0.25 -34.04 10.38
N ASN A 399 0.55 -32.98 10.19
CA ASN A 399 0.73 -31.88 11.15
C ASN A 399 0.38 -30.49 10.58
N SER A 400 -0.52 -30.41 9.59
CA SER A 400 -0.87 -29.13 8.92
C SER A 400 0.33 -28.45 8.23
N THR A 401 1.37 -29.22 7.91
CA THR A 401 2.51 -28.79 7.10
C THR A 401 2.36 -29.33 5.69
N TRP A 402 2.77 -28.55 4.69
CA TRP A 402 2.70 -28.96 3.29
C TRP A 402 4.05 -29.42 2.79
N ASN A 403 4.10 -30.51 2.05
CA ASN A 403 5.28 -30.95 1.30
C ASN A 403 5.14 -30.53 -0.15
N LEU A 404 6.14 -29.83 -0.67
CA LEU A 404 6.24 -29.41 -2.05
C LEU A 404 7.54 -29.95 -2.66
N GLN A 405 7.44 -30.87 -3.61
CA GLN A 405 8.59 -31.40 -4.32
C GLN A 405 8.74 -30.72 -5.68
N LEU A 406 9.96 -30.28 -5.98
CA LEU A 406 10.32 -29.50 -7.16
C LEU A 406 11.50 -30.13 -7.91
N SER A 407 11.49 -30.04 -9.24
CA SER A 407 12.67 -30.31 -10.07
C SER A 407 13.10 -29.06 -10.83
N LEU A 408 14.38 -28.71 -10.79
CA LEU A 408 14.93 -27.64 -11.63
C LEU A 408 14.77 -27.99 -13.12
N ILE A 409 14.36 -27.02 -13.94
CA ILE A 409 14.18 -27.22 -15.39
C ILE A 409 14.95 -26.23 -16.25
N ASP A 410 15.26 -26.66 -17.48
CA ASP A 410 15.84 -25.83 -18.54
C ASP A 410 14.75 -24.90 -19.11
N ASP A 411 15.11 -23.65 -19.38
CA ASP A 411 14.21 -22.70 -20.02
C ASP A 411 13.87 -23.12 -21.45
N LYS A 412 14.72 -23.93 -22.09
CA LYS A 412 14.43 -24.59 -23.38
C LYS A 412 13.20 -25.51 -23.34
N ASN A 413 12.81 -25.99 -22.16
CA ASN A 413 11.58 -26.77 -22.01
C ASN A 413 10.32 -25.89 -22.12
N LEU A 414 10.47 -24.57 -22.08
CA LEU A 414 9.40 -23.59 -22.21
C LEU A 414 9.52 -22.91 -23.59
N SER A 415 8.91 -23.49 -24.62
CA SER A 415 9.05 -23.06 -26.02
C SER A 415 8.91 -21.54 -26.21
N VAL A 416 7.86 -20.94 -25.65
CA VAL A 416 7.61 -19.49 -25.77
C VAL A 416 8.74 -18.65 -25.15
N LEU A 417 9.28 -19.06 -24.00
CA LEU A 417 10.39 -18.34 -23.37
C LEU A 417 11.67 -18.49 -24.19
N ASN A 418 11.96 -19.71 -24.66
CA ASN A 418 13.13 -19.97 -25.49
C ASN A 418 13.10 -19.15 -26.79
N ASP A 419 11.96 -19.13 -27.49
CA ASP A 419 11.78 -18.38 -28.73
C ASP A 419 12.02 -16.88 -28.53
N GLN A 420 11.53 -16.31 -27.42
CA GLN A 420 11.73 -14.91 -27.07
C GLN A 420 13.19 -14.60 -26.71
N LYS A 421 13.86 -15.48 -25.94
CA LYS A 421 15.29 -15.34 -25.62
C LYS A 421 16.15 -15.44 -26.87
N GLU A 422 15.88 -16.39 -27.76
CA GLU A 422 16.57 -16.52 -29.04
C GLU A 422 16.36 -15.27 -29.92
N THR A 423 15.13 -14.77 -30.00
CA THR A 423 14.83 -13.52 -30.71
C THR A 423 15.63 -12.36 -30.14
N LEU A 424 15.68 -12.21 -28.81
CA LEU A 424 16.47 -11.17 -28.14
C LEU A 424 17.96 -11.31 -28.44
N ARG A 425 18.51 -12.53 -28.38
CA ARG A 425 19.93 -12.82 -28.67
C ARG A 425 20.31 -12.49 -30.10
N GLN A 426 19.46 -12.83 -31.07
CA GLN A 426 19.68 -12.62 -32.50
C GLN A 426 19.51 -11.17 -32.92
N THR A 427 18.41 -10.54 -32.52
CA THR A 427 18.04 -9.18 -32.94
C THR A 427 18.75 -8.10 -32.13
N LYS A 428 19.10 -8.40 -30.87
CA LYS A 428 19.53 -7.43 -29.86
C LYS A 428 18.51 -6.29 -29.65
N ASP A 429 17.24 -6.53 -30.00
CA ASP A 429 16.17 -5.55 -29.87
C ASP A 429 15.62 -5.55 -28.44
N LEU A 430 16.04 -4.56 -27.66
CA LEU A 430 15.63 -4.41 -26.26
C LEU A 430 14.20 -3.86 -26.11
N SER A 431 13.59 -3.37 -27.20
CA SER A 431 12.20 -2.88 -27.17
C SER A 431 11.19 -4.00 -26.90
N ILE A 432 11.57 -5.27 -27.12
CA ILE A 432 10.73 -6.43 -26.81
C ILE A 432 10.31 -6.43 -25.33
N ILE A 433 11.22 -6.08 -24.41
CA ILE A 433 10.92 -6.02 -22.98
C ILE A 433 9.90 -4.90 -22.69
N ALA A 434 10.09 -3.71 -23.27
CA ALA A 434 9.15 -2.59 -23.12
C ALA A 434 7.76 -2.94 -23.67
N ASN A 435 7.69 -3.59 -24.83
CA ASN A 435 6.44 -4.04 -25.43
C ASN A 435 5.71 -5.06 -24.55
N LEU A 436 6.44 -6.02 -23.96
CA LEU A 436 5.85 -7.01 -23.05
C LEU A 436 5.36 -6.36 -21.74
N LEU A 437 6.07 -5.34 -21.23
CA LEU A 437 5.61 -4.54 -20.09
C LEU A 437 4.32 -3.78 -20.40
N GLU A 438 4.21 -3.18 -21.59
CA GLU A 438 2.97 -2.53 -22.05
C GLU A 438 1.82 -3.54 -22.20
N CYS A 439 2.08 -4.71 -22.78
CA CYS A 439 1.10 -5.80 -22.89
C CYS A 439 0.68 -6.35 -21.52
N SER A 440 1.48 -6.15 -20.48
CA SER A 440 1.19 -6.60 -19.11
C SER A 440 0.46 -5.56 -18.25
N ASP A 441 -0.10 -4.50 -18.84
CA ASP A 441 -0.67 -3.33 -18.14
C ASP A 441 0.32 -2.66 -17.14
N GLN A 442 1.63 -2.85 -17.35
CA GLN A 442 2.70 -2.29 -16.52
C GLN A 442 3.37 -1.09 -17.20
N ARG A 443 2.56 -0.14 -17.70
CA ARG A 443 3.03 1.01 -18.49
C ARG A 443 4.04 1.88 -17.74
N ASN A 444 3.87 2.05 -16.42
CA ASN A 444 4.83 2.79 -15.59
C ASN A 444 6.23 2.13 -15.63
N LYS A 445 6.29 0.81 -15.47
CA LYS A 445 7.53 0.04 -15.58
C LYS A 445 8.11 0.08 -17.01
N ALA A 446 7.26 0.06 -18.05
CA ALA A 446 7.71 0.22 -19.44
C ALA A 446 8.39 1.57 -19.70
N ASN A 447 7.83 2.66 -19.16
CA ASN A 447 8.39 4.01 -19.27
C ASN A 447 9.74 4.10 -18.55
N ILE A 448 9.81 3.57 -17.32
CA ILE A 448 11.03 3.55 -16.50
C ILE A 448 12.13 2.73 -17.18
N PHE A 449 11.79 1.53 -17.68
CA PHE A 449 12.72 0.71 -18.45
C PHE A 449 13.26 1.45 -19.68
N SER A 450 12.37 2.08 -20.44
CA SER A 450 12.75 2.85 -21.64
C SER A 450 13.66 4.04 -21.29
N GLU A 451 13.40 4.72 -20.17
CA GLU A 451 14.24 5.81 -19.66
C GLU A 451 15.65 5.31 -19.33
N HIS A 452 15.79 4.22 -18.58
CA HIS A 452 17.10 3.63 -18.29
C HIS A 452 17.82 3.17 -19.56
N LEU A 453 17.11 2.55 -20.51
CA LEU A 453 17.67 2.12 -21.78
C LEU A 453 18.25 3.30 -22.59
N SER A 454 17.53 4.43 -22.62
CA SER A 454 17.98 5.65 -23.30
C SER A 454 19.27 6.24 -22.72
N ARG A 455 19.50 6.05 -21.41
CA ARG A 455 20.72 6.51 -20.71
C ARG A 455 21.90 5.56 -20.93
N LEU A 456 21.64 4.26 -21.10
CA LEU A 456 22.65 3.21 -21.24
C LEU A 456 23.17 3.03 -22.68
N LEU A 457 22.39 3.40 -23.69
CA LEU A 457 22.82 3.36 -25.08
C LEU A 457 23.51 4.67 -25.49
N PRO A 458 24.76 4.64 -26.03
CA PRO A 458 25.41 5.85 -26.52
C PRO A 458 24.58 6.49 -27.65
N SER A 459 24.56 7.82 -27.69
CA SER A 459 23.72 8.69 -28.53
C SER A 459 23.81 8.50 -30.05
N ASN A 460 24.46 7.44 -30.55
CA ASN A 460 24.68 7.14 -31.96
C ASN A 460 24.14 5.77 -32.41
N LYS A 461 23.00 5.34 -31.86
CA LYS A 461 22.07 4.49 -32.61
C LYS A 461 20.71 5.17 -32.56
N SER A 462 20.33 5.81 -33.66
CA SER A 462 18.94 6.19 -33.83
C SER A 462 18.10 4.92 -33.65
N LEU A 463 17.11 4.99 -32.75
CA LEU A 463 15.93 4.15 -32.87
C LEU A 463 15.44 4.38 -34.31
N THR A 464 15.64 3.39 -35.17
CA THR A 464 15.09 3.46 -36.51
C THR A 464 13.57 3.53 -36.35
N PRO A 465 12.88 4.50 -36.97
CA PRO A 465 11.44 4.42 -37.06
C PRO A 465 11.09 3.11 -37.79
N PRO A 466 9.94 2.50 -37.49
CA PRO A 466 9.60 1.17 -37.98
C PRO A 466 9.77 1.11 -39.50
N ILE A 467 10.62 0.19 -39.95
CA ILE A 467 10.89 -0.07 -41.36
C ILE A 467 9.55 -0.38 -42.05
N LYS A 468 9.18 0.44 -43.04
CA LYS A 468 8.11 0.15 -43.99
C LYS A 468 8.37 -1.21 -44.63
N ARG A 469 7.45 -2.16 -44.44
CA ARG A 469 7.50 -3.49 -45.07
C ARG A 469 7.60 -3.37 -46.59
N PRO A 470 8.43 -4.18 -47.27
CA PRO A 470 8.29 -4.38 -48.71
C PRO A 470 6.99 -5.14 -48.98
N ALA A 471 6.26 -4.68 -49.99
CA ALA A 471 5.04 -5.29 -50.46
C ALA A 471 5.34 -6.70 -51.01
N ASN A 472 4.81 -7.74 -50.37
CA ASN A 472 4.47 -8.96 -51.08
C ASN A 472 3.23 -9.61 -50.47
N THR A 473 2.27 -9.82 -51.35
CA THR A 473 0.90 -10.26 -51.16
C THR A 473 0.84 -11.75 -50.82
N LYS A 474 0.24 -12.09 -49.67
CA LYS A 474 -0.71 -13.20 -49.46
C LYS A 474 -1.28 -13.11 -48.04
N ALA A 475 -2.58 -13.36 -47.94
CA ALA A 475 -3.48 -12.95 -46.88
C ALA A 475 -2.96 -13.20 -45.45
N LYS A 476 -2.85 -12.12 -44.67
CA LYS A 476 -2.79 -12.19 -43.21
C LYS A 476 -4.21 -12.40 -42.67
N PRO A 477 -4.39 -13.15 -41.58
CA PRO A 477 -5.57 -12.99 -40.74
C PRO A 477 -5.62 -11.52 -40.31
N GLN A 478 -6.76 -10.88 -40.51
CA GLN A 478 -6.98 -9.53 -39.98
C GLN A 478 -6.74 -9.57 -38.46
N PRO A 479 -6.01 -8.60 -37.88
CA PRO A 479 -6.15 -8.35 -36.46
C PRO A 479 -7.63 -8.06 -36.20
N LEU A 480 -8.25 -8.78 -35.25
CA LEU A 480 -9.61 -8.50 -34.81
C LEU A 480 -9.75 -7.00 -34.55
N SER A 481 -10.66 -6.35 -35.28
CA SER A 481 -10.92 -4.93 -35.14
C SER A 481 -11.52 -4.67 -33.76
N LEU A 482 -10.81 -3.92 -32.91
CA LEU A 482 -11.29 -3.40 -31.63
C LEU A 482 -12.31 -2.24 -31.78
N LYS A 483 -13.14 -2.27 -32.83
CA LYS A 483 -14.35 -1.46 -32.84
C LYS A 483 -15.35 -2.18 -31.97
N ASN A 484 -15.93 -1.49 -30.98
CA ASN A 484 -17.15 -1.87 -30.23
C ASN A 484 -16.96 -2.22 -28.73
N VAL A 485 -16.59 -1.23 -27.89
CA VAL A 485 -16.78 -1.30 -26.42
C VAL A 485 -17.97 -0.43 -26.02
N GLN A 486 -18.78 -0.89 -25.07
CA GLN A 486 -19.93 -0.16 -24.54
C GLN A 486 -19.88 -0.09 -23.02
N PHE A 487 -20.01 1.12 -22.47
CA PHE A 487 -20.01 1.37 -21.04
C PHE A 487 -21.44 1.47 -20.55
N ILE A 488 -21.78 0.71 -19.51
CA ILE A 488 -23.12 0.67 -18.92
C ILE A 488 -22.99 0.95 -17.43
N VAL A 489 -23.73 1.93 -16.94
CA VAL A 489 -23.83 2.31 -15.53
C VAL A 489 -25.27 2.04 -15.10
N THR A 490 -25.49 1.24 -14.06
CA THR A 490 -26.85 0.86 -13.64
C THR A 490 -27.04 0.96 -12.14
N ASP A 491 -28.22 1.39 -11.70
CA ASP A 491 -28.64 1.37 -10.28
C ASP A 491 -27.72 2.16 -9.32
N LEU A 492 -26.95 3.12 -9.83
CA LEU A 492 -26.03 3.91 -9.00
C LEU A 492 -26.62 5.26 -8.57
N SER A 493 -27.68 5.76 -9.21
CA SER A 493 -28.23 7.10 -8.97
C SER A 493 -28.66 7.38 -7.53
N LYS A 494 -28.97 6.35 -6.73
CA LYS A 494 -29.29 6.46 -5.29
C LYS A 494 -28.10 6.28 -4.36
N HIS A 495 -26.96 5.81 -4.87
CA HIS A 495 -25.75 5.44 -4.11
C HIS A 495 -24.58 6.38 -4.41
N LEU A 496 -24.70 7.26 -5.42
CA LEU A 496 -23.71 8.30 -5.70
C LEU A 496 -23.93 9.50 -4.78
N ASN A 497 -22.86 9.93 -4.12
CA ASN A 497 -22.87 11.24 -3.48
C ASN A 497 -22.84 12.38 -4.52
N LYS A 498 -23.05 13.62 -4.05
CA LYS A 498 -23.11 14.82 -4.93
C LYS A 498 -21.87 14.98 -5.81
N PHE A 499 -20.71 14.55 -5.32
CA PHE A 499 -19.45 14.64 -6.04
C PHE A 499 -19.40 13.58 -7.17
N ALA A 500 -19.63 12.32 -6.85
CA ALA A 500 -19.65 11.21 -7.81
C ALA A 500 -20.77 11.36 -8.86
N ALA A 501 -21.94 11.88 -8.47
CA ALA A 501 -23.04 12.17 -9.39
C ALA A 501 -22.69 13.28 -10.40
N ALA A 502 -22.01 14.34 -9.94
CA ALA A 502 -21.55 15.40 -10.82
C ALA A 502 -20.45 14.93 -11.78
N MET A 503 -19.50 14.13 -11.29
CA MET A 503 -18.48 13.50 -12.13
C MET A 503 -19.12 12.61 -13.20
N LEU A 504 -20.09 11.76 -12.83
CA LEU A 504 -20.80 10.90 -13.77
C LEU A 504 -21.55 11.71 -14.83
N SER A 505 -22.23 12.79 -14.43
CA SER A 505 -22.92 13.69 -15.37
C SER A 505 -21.95 14.38 -16.33
N THR A 506 -20.78 14.80 -15.85
CA THR A 506 -19.72 15.34 -16.71
C THR A 506 -19.20 14.29 -17.69
N LEU A 507 -18.90 13.07 -17.25
CA LEU A 507 -18.49 11.98 -18.14
C LEU A 507 -19.55 11.67 -19.19
N GLN A 508 -20.83 11.64 -18.82
CA GLN A 508 -21.93 11.43 -19.75
C GLN A 508 -21.98 12.53 -20.82
N SER A 509 -21.85 13.80 -20.42
CA SER A 509 -21.84 14.93 -21.36
C SER A 509 -20.65 14.93 -22.32
N MET A 510 -19.53 14.32 -21.92
CA MET A 510 -18.30 14.24 -22.71
C MET A 510 -18.29 13.07 -23.68
N THR A 511 -18.95 11.96 -23.34
CA THR A 511 -18.75 10.66 -24.00
C THR A 511 -19.91 10.19 -24.87
N ASN A 512 -21.00 10.97 -24.94
CA ASN A 512 -22.20 10.72 -25.77
C ASN A 512 -22.64 9.24 -25.72
N ASP A 513 -22.95 8.63 -26.88
CA ASP A 513 -23.50 7.26 -27.05
C ASP A 513 -22.60 6.11 -26.53
N SER A 514 -21.41 6.42 -26.00
CA SER A 514 -20.47 5.42 -25.47
C SER A 514 -20.79 5.01 -24.04
N LEU A 515 -21.45 5.88 -23.27
CA LEU A 515 -21.85 5.68 -21.87
C LEU A 515 -23.37 5.65 -21.75
N LEU A 516 -23.93 4.46 -21.47
CA LEU A 516 -25.35 4.28 -21.20
C LEU A 516 -25.60 4.21 -19.69
N ILE A 517 -26.61 4.95 -19.23
CA ILE A 517 -27.00 4.97 -17.81
C ILE A 517 -28.45 4.48 -17.71
N TYR A 518 -28.68 3.46 -16.87
CA TYR A 518 -30.00 2.91 -16.58
C TYR A 518 -30.32 3.03 -15.09
N ASP A 519 -31.50 3.56 -14.76
CA ASP A 519 -31.93 3.70 -13.37
C ASP A 519 -32.49 2.40 -12.78
N ASN A 520 -32.83 1.39 -13.60
CA ASN A 520 -33.31 0.08 -13.16
C ASN A 520 -32.60 -1.06 -13.93
N GLY A 521 -32.20 -2.12 -13.21
CA GLY A 521 -31.48 -3.27 -13.77
C GLY A 521 -32.26 -4.16 -14.76
N SER A 522 -33.58 -3.96 -14.90
CA SER A 522 -34.42 -4.74 -15.83
C SER A 522 -34.41 -4.23 -17.28
N ASP A 523 -33.93 -3.01 -17.50
CA ASP A 523 -34.22 -2.28 -18.75
C ASP A 523 -33.12 -2.42 -19.81
N PHE A 524 -31.96 -2.97 -19.45
CA PHE A 524 -30.81 -3.07 -20.38
C PHE A 524 -30.69 -4.43 -21.10
N ASP A 525 -31.37 -5.49 -20.62
CA ASP A 525 -31.29 -6.83 -21.23
C ASP A 525 -31.95 -6.91 -22.62
N SER A 526 -32.82 -5.94 -22.99
CA SER A 526 -33.49 -5.90 -24.30
C SER A 526 -32.74 -5.12 -25.39
N ASP A 527 -31.82 -4.22 -25.02
CA ASP A 527 -31.09 -3.34 -25.96
C ASP A 527 -29.67 -3.82 -26.29
N VAL A 528 -29.21 -4.92 -25.68
CA VAL A 528 -27.90 -5.53 -25.95
C VAL A 528 -27.98 -6.41 -27.21
N THR A 529 -28.16 -5.77 -28.36
CA THR A 529 -28.00 -6.41 -29.68
C THR A 529 -26.76 -5.86 -30.38
N SER A 530 -25.59 -6.48 -30.17
CA SER A 530 -24.44 -6.49 -31.12
C SER A 530 -23.18 -7.12 -30.50
N ASP A 531 -22.20 -7.48 -31.34
CA ASP A 531 -20.86 -8.01 -31.02
C ASP A 531 -19.94 -7.04 -30.21
N LYS A 532 -20.49 -6.31 -29.24
CA LYS A 532 -19.82 -5.31 -28.40
C LYS A 532 -19.26 -5.93 -27.11
N ARG A 533 -18.06 -5.53 -26.70
CA ARG A 533 -17.51 -5.81 -25.34
C ARG A 533 -18.15 -4.84 -24.34
N ILE A 534 -18.63 -5.34 -23.22
CA ILE A 534 -19.42 -4.54 -22.26
C ILE A 534 -18.64 -4.33 -20.97
N LEU A 535 -18.63 -3.10 -20.46
CA LEU A 535 -18.13 -2.74 -19.15
C LEU A 535 -19.31 -2.25 -18.31
N LEU A 536 -19.70 -3.02 -17.29
CA LEU A 536 -20.83 -2.73 -16.41
C LEU A 536 -20.35 -2.16 -15.07
N PHE A 537 -20.88 -1.02 -14.67
CA PHE A 537 -20.68 -0.40 -13.35
C PHE A 537 -22.03 -0.42 -12.63
N SER A 538 -22.12 -1.11 -11.49
CA SER A 538 -23.41 -1.39 -10.84
C SER A 538 -23.28 -1.65 -9.34
N THR A 539 -24.40 -1.73 -8.64
CA THR A 539 -24.47 -2.23 -7.26
C THR A 539 -24.39 -3.76 -7.23
N ALA A 540 -24.00 -4.35 -6.09
CA ALA A 540 -23.95 -5.80 -5.93
C ALA A 540 -25.33 -6.46 -6.16
N GLN A 541 -26.39 -5.80 -5.69
CA GLN A 541 -27.78 -6.24 -5.84
C GLN A 541 -28.19 -6.30 -7.32
N CYS A 542 -27.94 -5.23 -8.08
CA CYS A 542 -28.30 -5.17 -9.49
C CYS A 542 -27.44 -6.12 -10.34
N ALA A 543 -26.12 -6.16 -10.14
CA ALA A 543 -25.21 -7.08 -10.83
C ALA A 543 -25.60 -8.56 -10.63
N SER A 544 -26.10 -8.93 -9.45
CA SER A 544 -26.53 -10.31 -9.16
C SER A 544 -27.74 -10.74 -10.01
N SER A 545 -28.63 -9.81 -10.33
CA SER A 545 -29.88 -10.04 -11.08
C SER A 545 -29.72 -10.20 -12.60
N THR A 546 -28.51 -9.96 -13.13
CA THR A 546 -28.21 -10.03 -14.57
C THR A 546 -28.09 -11.48 -15.07
N THR A 547 -28.44 -11.72 -16.34
CA THR A 547 -28.40 -13.06 -16.95
C THR A 547 -26.97 -13.64 -17.02
N GLU A 548 -26.80 -14.95 -16.83
CA GLU A 548 -25.45 -15.58 -16.89
C GLU A 548 -24.76 -15.38 -18.24
N SER A 549 -25.52 -15.35 -19.34
CA SER A 549 -24.99 -15.05 -20.68
C SER A 549 -24.39 -13.65 -20.79
N PHE A 550 -24.89 -12.69 -20.01
CA PHE A 550 -24.38 -11.32 -19.94
C PHE A 550 -23.12 -11.25 -19.08
N LYS A 551 -23.10 -11.92 -17.91
CA LYS A 551 -21.93 -12.00 -17.02
C LYS A 551 -20.69 -12.60 -17.70
N GLN A 552 -20.88 -13.49 -18.67
CA GLN A 552 -19.77 -14.07 -19.45
C GLN A 552 -19.17 -13.11 -20.49
N LYS A 553 -19.88 -12.05 -20.87
CA LYS A 553 -19.47 -11.08 -21.91
C LYS A 553 -19.13 -9.69 -21.35
N ALA A 554 -19.57 -9.40 -20.13
CA ALA A 554 -19.36 -8.12 -19.47
C ALA A 554 -18.28 -8.21 -18.40
N GLN A 555 -17.40 -7.21 -18.36
CA GLN A 555 -16.54 -6.97 -17.21
C GLN A 555 -17.31 -6.08 -16.23
N ILE A 556 -17.48 -6.55 -14.99
CA ILE A 556 -18.40 -5.95 -14.01
C ILE A 556 -17.60 -5.31 -12.86
N PHE A 557 -17.90 -4.05 -12.57
CA PHE A 557 -17.38 -3.30 -11.43
C PHE A 557 -18.53 -3.00 -10.46
N ILE A 558 -18.32 -3.31 -9.18
CA ILE A 558 -19.39 -3.36 -8.18
C ILE A 558 -19.14 -2.34 -7.08
N LEU A 559 -20.15 -1.50 -6.77
CA LEU A 559 -20.23 -0.76 -5.51
C LEU A 559 -20.71 -1.70 -4.40
N GLU A 560 -19.92 -1.89 -3.34
CA GLU A 560 -20.24 -2.73 -2.19
C GLU A 560 -20.27 -1.89 -0.91
N GLU A 561 -21.45 -1.74 -0.30
CA GLU A 561 -21.64 -0.96 0.92
C GLU A 561 -21.35 -1.77 2.20
N ASP A 562 -21.28 -3.12 2.09
CA ASP A 562 -20.93 -4.02 3.21
C ASP A 562 -19.41 -4.22 3.28
N THR A 563 -18.74 -3.33 4.05
CA THR A 563 -17.28 -3.31 4.29
C THR A 563 -16.67 -4.61 4.82
N ASN A 564 -17.48 -5.60 5.22
CA ASN A 564 -17.03 -6.90 5.72
C ASN A 564 -16.84 -7.98 4.63
N LYS A 565 -17.20 -7.70 3.36
CA LYS A 565 -17.21 -8.69 2.26
C LYS A 565 -16.42 -8.27 1.03
N VAL A 566 -15.47 -7.36 1.19
CA VAL A 566 -14.71 -6.80 0.07
C VAL A 566 -13.39 -7.54 -0.07
N ASP A 567 -13.44 -8.67 -0.78
CA ASP A 567 -12.26 -9.39 -1.23
C ASP A 567 -12.50 -9.79 -2.69
N LEU A 568 -12.22 -8.89 -3.64
CA LEU A 568 -12.10 -9.09 -5.10
C LEU A 568 -11.72 -7.74 -5.77
N LYS A 569 -10.77 -7.74 -6.72
CA LYS A 569 -10.21 -6.56 -7.44
C LYS A 569 -11.19 -5.66 -8.22
N GLN A 570 -12.49 -5.93 -8.20
CA GLN A 570 -13.52 -5.20 -8.96
C GLN A 570 -14.67 -4.69 -8.07
N ARG A 571 -14.45 -4.65 -6.75
CA ARG A 571 -15.39 -4.12 -5.76
C ARG A 571 -14.85 -2.83 -5.16
N PHE A 572 -15.70 -1.82 -5.02
CA PHE A 572 -15.37 -0.48 -4.54
C PHE A 572 -16.22 -0.13 -3.33
N ASP A 573 -15.57 0.42 -2.31
CA ASP A 573 -16.18 0.75 -1.01
C ASP A 573 -16.82 2.15 -1.00
N ASN A 574 -16.52 2.98 -2.01
CA ASN A 574 -17.09 4.31 -2.17
C ASN A 574 -17.42 4.62 -3.64
N SER A 575 -18.36 5.55 -3.82
CA SER A 575 -18.90 5.94 -5.11
C SER A 575 -17.88 6.68 -5.99
N GLU A 576 -16.97 7.45 -5.38
CA GLU A 576 -15.96 8.24 -6.07
C GLU A 576 -14.96 7.35 -6.79
N ASP A 577 -14.42 6.35 -6.11
CA ASP A 577 -13.41 5.44 -6.64
C ASP A 577 -13.99 4.62 -7.80
N LEU A 578 -15.27 4.23 -7.72
CA LEU A 578 -15.97 3.57 -8.83
C LEU A 578 -16.11 4.48 -10.05
N ILE A 579 -16.40 5.77 -9.85
CA ILE A 579 -16.50 6.76 -10.95
C ILE A 579 -15.13 7.14 -11.49
N PHE A 580 -14.08 7.16 -10.67
CA PHE A 580 -12.69 7.31 -11.13
C PHE A 580 -12.24 6.11 -11.96
N GLU A 581 -12.60 4.89 -11.58
CA GLU A 581 -12.35 3.70 -12.41
C GLU A 581 -13.10 3.81 -13.75
N LEU A 582 -14.36 4.25 -13.76
CA LEU A 582 -15.11 4.51 -15.00
C LEU A 582 -14.38 5.53 -15.89
N ALA A 583 -13.87 6.61 -15.30
CA ALA A 583 -13.11 7.63 -16.02
C ALA A 583 -11.80 7.09 -16.62
N ASP A 584 -11.07 6.26 -15.88
CA ASP A 584 -9.85 5.60 -16.34
C ASP A 584 -10.13 4.65 -17.50
N GLN A 585 -11.23 3.89 -17.45
CA GLN A 585 -11.63 3.00 -18.54
C GLN A 585 -12.04 3.78 -19.80
N LEU A 586 -12.76 4.91 -19.65
CA LEU A 586 -13.11 5.80 -20.76
C LEU A 586 -11.87 6.47 -21.37
N TYR A 587 -10.92 6.92 -20.54
CA TYR A 587 -9.63 7.46 -20.99
C TYR A 587 -8.86 6.45 -21.84
N ARG A 588 -8.72 5.21 -21.33
CA ARG A 588 -8.04 4.12 -22.05
C ARG A 588 -8.74 3.85 -23.39
N TYR A 589 -10.07 3.84 -23.42
CA TYR A 589 -10.85 3.62 -24.63
C TYR A 589 -10.59 4.68 -25.71
N TYR A 590 -10.72 5.97 -25.40
CA TYR A 590 -10.53 7.02 -26.40
C TYR A 590 -9.08 7.16 -26.87
N MET A 591 -8.09 6.91 -26.01
CA MET A 591 -6.68 6.86 -26.43
C MET A 591 -6.40 5.72 -27.42
N LEU A 592 -7.05 4.57 -27.23
CA LEU A 592 -6.94 3.44 -28.15
C LEU A 592 -7.62 3.73 -29.50
N GLU A 593 -8.82 4.31 -29.48
CA GLU A 593 -9.49 4.72 -30.72
C GLU A 593 -8.70 5.82 -31.46
N ALA A 594 -8.12 6.78 -30.75
CA ALA A 594 -7.28 7.81 -31.33
C ALA A 594 -6.07 7.22 -32.07
N LYS A 595 -5.41 6.22 -31.45
CA LYS A 595 -4.28 5.50 -32.04
C LYS A 595 -4.70 4.71 -33.27
N GLU A 596 -5.90 4.15 -33.27
CA GLU A 596 -6.43 3.39 -34.40
C GLU A 596 -6.83 4.29 -35.57
N ASP A 597 -7.49 5.42 -35.30
CA ASP A 597 -7.78 6.45 -36.29
C ASP A 597 -6.50 7.03 -36.90
N SER A 598 -5.46 7.22 -36.08
CA SER A 598 -4.15 7.66 -36.54
C SER A 598 -3.48 6.65 -37.48
N LYS A 599 -3.56 5.35 -37.16
CA LYS A 599 -3.09 4.27 -38.05
C LYS A 599 -3.88 4.18 -39.35
N GLN A 600 -5.18 4.51 -39.31
CA GLN A 600 -6.06 4.52 -40.48
C GLN A 600 -5.94 5.81 -41.31
N GLY A 601 -5.12 6.77 -40.87
CA GLY A 601 -4.89 8.05 -41.55
C GLY A 601 -5.95 9.12 -41.25
N ASN A 602 -6.88 8.84 -40.34
CA ASN A 602 -7.93 9.76 -39.89
C ASN A 602 -7.37 10.71 -38.82
N THR A 603 -6.43 11.57 -39.21
CA THR A 603 -5.68 12.44 -38.29
C THR A 603 -6.57 13.41 -37.50
N TYR A 604 -7.69 13.85 -38.07
CA TYR A 604 -8.66 14.71 -37.38
C TYR A 604 -9.41 13.97 -36.26
N SER A 605 -10.02 12.82 -36.57
CA SER A 605 -10.72 11.96 -35.60
C SER A 605 -9.77 11.47 -34.50
N ALA A 606 -8.54 11.12 -34.89
CA ALA A 606 -7.50 10.72 -33.95
C ALA A 606 -7.21 11.82 -32.92
N LYS A 607 -7.02 13.06 -33.42
CA LYS A 607 -6.73 14.20 -32.56
C LYS A 607 -7.93 14.58 -31.69
N GLU A 608 -9.14 14.53 -32.24
CA GLU A 608 -10.38 14.81 -31.49
C GLU A 608 -10.57 13.84 -30.30
N LYS A 609 -10.29 12.55 -30.50
CA LYS A 609 -10.37 11.53 -29.46
C LYS A 609 -9.22 11.59 -28.44
N GLU A 610 -8.02 11.94 -28.90
CA GLU A 610 -6.87 12.19 -28.01
C GLU A 610 -7.13 13.43 -27.13
N ASP A 611 -7.67 14.50 -27.72
CA ASP A 611 -8.08 15.70 -26.99
C ASP A 611 -9.22 15.38 -26.00
N LEU A 612 -10.20 14.56 -26.40
CA LEU A 612 -11.27 14.10 -25.51
C LEU A 612 -10.72 13.29 -24.32
N ALA A 613 -9.83 12.33 -24.57
CA ALA A 613 -9.22 11.52 -23.53
C ALA A 613 -8.44 12.39 -22.53
N ASN A 614 -7.58 13.28 -23.02
CA ASN A 614 -6.81 14.19 -22.17
C ASN A 614 -7.71 15.18 -21.40
N ARG A 615 -8.92 15.44 -21.89
CA ARG A 615 -9.92 16.25 -21.19
C ARG A 615 -10.63 15.51 -20.06
N ILE A 616 -10.75 14.18 -20.08
CA ILE A 616 -11.52 13.43 -19.05
C ILE A 616 -11.02 13.75 -17.64
N HIS A 617 -9.74 13.53 -17.34
CA HIS A 617 -9.22 13.79 -15.99
C HIS A 617 -9.12 15.27 -15.65
N SER A 618 -8.90 16.15 -16.64
CA SER A 618 -8.85 17.59 -16.39
C SER A 618 -10.24 18.17 -16.13
N GLU A 619 -11.29 17.69 -16.80
CA GLU A 619 -12.67 18.08 -16.53
C GLU A 619 -13.17 17.47 -15.21
N LEU A 620 -12.81 16.23 -14.87
CA LEU A 620 -13.10 15.68 -13.55
C LEU A 620 -12.38 16.43 -12.43
N LYS A 621 -11.14 16.86 -12.67
CA LYS A 621 -10.42 17.76 -11.78
C LYS A 621 -11.06 19.14 -11.73
N ASN A 622 -11.62 19.64 -12.84
CA ASN A 622 -12.41 20.86 -12.86
C ASN A 622 -13.75 20.67 -12.13
N VAL A 623 -14.37 19.50 -12.14
CA VAL A 623 -15.57 19.20 -11.35
C VAL A 623 -15.21 19.13 -9.86
N PHE A 624 -14.09 18.50 -9.51
CA PHE A 624 -13.53 18.53 -8.16
C PHE A 624 -13.24 19.95 -7.72
N GLN A 625 -12.56 20.73 -8.57
CA GLN A 625 -12.22 22.12 -8.28
C GLN A 625 -13.47 22.99 -8.27
N ASN A 626 -14.40 22.87 -9.21
CA ASN A 626 -15.65 23.64 -9.29
C ASN A 626 -16.65 23.25 -8.23
N ILE A 627 -16.66 22.02 -7.71
CA ILE A 627 -17.45 21.69 -6.52
C ILE A 627 -16.73 22.21 -5.27
N SER A 628 -15.40 22.28 -5.30
CA SER A 628 -14.55 22.91 -4.26
C SER A 628 -14.42 24.45 -4.39
N THR A 629 -14.84 25.07 -5.50
CA THR A 629 -14.71 26.50 -5.85
C THR A 629 -16.05 27.16 -6.18
N ASN A 630 -17.09 26.41 -6.52
CA ASN A 630 -18.49 26.84 -6.34
C ASN A 630 -18.89 26.79 -4.86
N THR A 631 -18.01 26.33 -3.97
CA THR A 631 -17.97 26.70 -2.55
C THR A 631 -17.11 27.95 -2.26
N VAL A 632 -16.70 28.70 -3.30
CA VAL A 632 -15.79 29.88 -3.17
C VAL A 632 -16.40 31.19 -3.72
N ASP A 633 -17.46 31.18 -4.53
CA ASP A 633 -18.20 32.42 -4.86
C ASP A 633 -19.51 32.64 -4.09
N ASP A 634 -19.91 31.67 -3.27
CA ASP A 634 -20.43 31.97 -1.94
C ASP A 634 -19.35 31.50 -0.98
N LYS A 635 -18.56 32.43 -0.41
CA LYS A 635 -17.85 32.09 0.84
C LYS A 635 -18.93 31.50 1.75
N PRO A 636 -18.84 30.24 2.21
CA PRO A 636 -19.72 29.82 3.27
C PRO A 636 -19.41 30.77 4.41
N THR A 637 -20.38 31.63 4.69
CA THR A 637 -20.51 32.34 5.95
C THR A 637 -20.10 31.30 6.98
N ILE A 638 -18.99 31.50 7.68
CA ILE A 638 -18.56 30.50 8.68
C ILE A 638 -19.76 30.31 9.57
N ASN A 639 -20.29 29.09 9.52
CA ASN A 639 -21.61 28.83 10.00
C ASN A 639 -21.55 28.78 11.53
N SER A 640 -21.92 29.90 12.15
CA SER A 640 -21.94 30.06 13.60
C SER A 640 -23.27 29.63 14.23
N ARG A 641 -24.25 29.21 13.41
CA ARG A 641 -25.61 28.93 13.87
C ARG A 641 -25.75 27.45 14.22
N THR A 642 -25.45 27.14 15.47
CA THR A 642 -25.61 25.80 16.05
C THR A 642 -27.05 25.62 16.51
N THR A 643 -27.75 24.65 15.95
CA THR A 643 -29.13 24.30 16.30
C THR A 643 -29.16 22.99 17.08
N PHE A 644 -29.83 23.00 18.22
CA PHE A 644 -30.09 21.81 19.01
C PHE A 644 -31.52 21.31 18.75
N ILE A 645 -31.66 20.11 18.19
CA ILE A 645 -32.96 19.51 17.92
C ILE A 645 -33.19 18.30 18.82
N GLN A 646 -34.38 18.23 19.40
CA GLN A 646 -34.82 17.08 20.16
C GLN A 646 -36.05 16.43 19.52
N LEU A 647 -35.93 15.17 19.13
CA LEU A 647 -37.03 14.33 18.65
C LEU A 647 -37.55 13.44 19.79
N LYS A 648 -38.77 13.70 20.29
CA LYS A 648 -39.37 13.02 21.45
C LYS A 648 -40.89 12.94 21.38
N PRO A 649 -41.55 11.92 21.93
CA PRO A 649 -43.01 11.85 21.87
C PRO A 649 -43.68 12.94 22.72
N ARG A 650 -44.94 13.29 22.39
CA ARG A 650 -45.71 14.37 23.07
C ARG A 650 -45.82 14.21 24.58
N ARG A 651 -45.77 12.97 25.09
CA ARG A 651 -45.92 12.64 26.51
C ARG A 651 -44.60 12.53 27.28
N ASP A 652 -43.46 12.76 26.63
CA ASP A 652 -42.15 12.63 27.26
C ASP A 652 -41.86 13.76 28.27
N THR A 653 -41.73 13.40 29.55
CA THR A 653 -41.38 14.31 30.65
C THR A 653 -39.94 14.12 31.15
N ASP A 654 -39.00 13.65 30.32
CA ASP A 654 -37.62 13.41 30.75
C ASP A 654 -36.99 14.66 31.43
N PRO A 655 -36.70 14.60 32.75
CA PRO A 655 -36.13 15.70 33.50
C PRO A 655 -34.69 16.02 33.08
N ILE A 656 -33.93 15.05 32.55
CA ILE A 656 -32.56 15.22 32.06
C ILE A 656 -32.57 16.09 30.80
N MET A 657 -33.48 15.81 29.88
CA MET A 657 -33.63 16.63 28.68
C MET A 657 -34.16 18.02 28.98
N LYS A 658 -35.07 18.16 29.96
CA LYS A 658 -35.47 19.49 30.46
C LYS A 658 -34.30 20.29 31.02
N THR A 659 -33.37 19.60 31.69
CA THR A 659 -32.14 20.18 32.25
C THR A 659 -31.15 20.57 31.15
N MET A 660 -30.90 19.69 30.16
CA MET A 660 -30.03 19.98 29.02
C MET A 660 -30.54 21.19 28.23
N ARG A 661 -31.84 21.27 27.94
CA ARG A 661 -32.41 22.45 27.26
C ARG A 661 -32.13 23.74 28.03
N LYS A 662 -32.29 23.76 29.35
CA LYS A 662 -32.02 24.96 30.16
C LYS A 662 -30.54 25.33 30.16
N LEU A 663 -29.64 24.34 30.19
CA LEU A 663 -28.19 24.55 30.23
C LEU A 663 -27.64 25.08 28.90
N TYR A 664 -28.11 24.54 27.77
CA TYR A 664 -27.54 24.89 26.46
C TYR A 664 -28.27 26.02 25.74
N LYS A 665 -29.47 26.44 26.18
CA LYS A 665 -30.29 27.49 25.53
C LYS A 665 -29.53 28.80 25.26
N ASN A 666 -28.54 29.13 26.09
CA ASN A 666 -27.76 30.37 25.95
C ASN A 666 -26.41 30.15 25.23
N ILE A 667 -26.10 28.91 24.85
CA ILE A 667 -24.83 28.52 24.21
C ILE A 667 -25.07 28.21 22.74
N VAL A 668 -26.09 27.40 22.43
CA VAL A 668 -26.53 27.14 21.06
C VAL A 668 -27.46 28.26 20.58
N SER A 669 -27.54 28.44 19.26
CA SER A 669 -28.30 29.53 18.65
C SER A 669 -29.81 29.28 18.69
N ASP A 670 -30.23 28.04 18.44
CA ASP A 670 -31.66 27.67 18.43
C ASP A 670 -31.89 26.30 19.09
N VAL A 671 -33.09 26.12 19.66
CA VAL A 671 -33.53 24.86 20.27
C VAL A 671 -34.92 24.50 19.78
N PHE A 672 -35.05 23.39 19.06
CA PHE A 672 -36.33 22.89 18.55
C PHE A 672 -36.71 21.54 19.16
N ILE A 673 -38.02 21.30 19.26
CA ILE A 673 -38.58 20.03 19.74
C ILE A 673 -39.58 19.55 18.71
N PHE A 674 -39.36 18.35 18.19
CA PHE A 674 -40.28 17.65 17.31
C PHE A 674 -40.87 16.45 18.01
N HIS A 675 -42.12 16.16 17.66
CA HIS A 675 -42.90 15.04 18.17
C HIS A 675 -43.19 13.97 17.14
N ASP A 676 -42.79 14.25 15.90
CA ASP A 676 -43.00 13.44 14.73
C ASP A 676 -41.70 13.46 13.91
N ALA A 677 -41.29 12.30 13.42
CA ALA A 677 -40.02 12.15 12.72
C ALA A 677 -40.08 12.78 11.31
N GLU A 678 -41.23 12.72 10.62
CA GLU A 678 -41.38 13.33 9.30
C GLU A 678 -41.38 14.85 9.39
N ASP A 679 -42.05 15.43 10.38
CA ASP A 679 -42.00 16.88 10.64
C ASP A 679 -40.57 17.34 10.96
N CYS A 680 -39.84 16.55 11.77
CA CYS A 680 -38.45 16.83 12.12
C CYS A 680 -37.55 16.76 10.88
N PHE A 681 -37.73 15.74 10.05
CA PHE A 681 -36.97 15.55 8.82
C PHE A 681 -37.26 16.67 7.82
N GLY A 682 -38.55 17.00 7.62
CA GLY A 682 -38.97 18.14 6.81
C GLY A 682 -38.38 19.46 7.30
N HIS A 683 -38.33 19.68 8.62
CA HIS A 683 -37.69 20.89 9.17
C HIS A 683 -36.19 20.94 8.91
N ILE A 684 -35.47 19.83 9.10
CA ILE A 684 -34.02 19.79 8.86
C ILE A 684 -33.72 19.98 7.37
N CYS A 685 -34.54 19.43 6.47
CA CYS A 685 -34.39 19.57 5.02
C CYS A 685 -34.80 20.96 4.50
N THR A 686 -35.67 21.68 5.21
CA THR A 686 -36.12 23.03 4.82
C THR A 686 -35.35 24.15 5.52
N ALA A 687 -34.64 23.84 6.60
CA ALA A 687 -33.72 24.76 7.25
C ALA A 687 -32.62 25.18 6.26
N GLU A 688 -32.23 26.45 6.29
CA GLU A 688 -31.11 26.92 5.47
C GLU A 688 -29.89 26.01 5.68
N TYR A 689 -29.21 25.64 4.58
CA TYR A 689 -27.98 24.83 4.57
C TYR A 689 -26.88 25.38 5.50
N SER A 690 -27.04 26.63 5.94
CA SER A 690 -26.24 27.36 6.91
C SER A 690 -26.62 27.09 8.38
N ASN A 691 -27.21 25.96 8.76
CA ASN A 691 -27.44 25.59 10.17
C ASN A 691 -26.78 24.25 10.52
N ILE A 692 -25.94 24.22 11.57
CA ILE A 692 -25.33 22.97 12.06
C ILE A 692 -26.22 22.36 13.13
N VAL A 693 -26.75 21.17 12.88
CA VAL A 693 -27.73 20.49 13.73
C VAL A 693 -27.06 19.44 14.61
N PHE A 694 -27.33 19.52 15.91
CA PHE A 694 -27.08 18.44 16.87
C PHE A 694 -28.43 17.83 17.25
N LEU A 695 -28.67 16.58 16.84
CA LEU A 695 -29.96 15.91 16.96
C LEU A 695 -29.94 14.87 18.08
N ILE A 696 -30.87 14.96 19.03
CA ILE A 696 -31.06 13.94 20.08
C ILE A 696 -32.41 13.23 19.84
N ILE A 697 -32.37 11.91 19.71
CA ILE A 697 -33.53 11.06 19.40
C ILE A 697 -33.81 10.11 20.58
N ASN A 698 -35.02 10.18 21.12
CA ASN A 698 -35.53 9.18 22.06
C ASN A 698 -36.02 7.95 21.27
N ILE A 699 -35.21 6.90 21.19
CA ILE A 699 -35.47 5.75 20.31
C ILE A 699 -36.59 4.81 20.79
N GLN A 700 -37.10 4.95 22.01
CA GLN A 700 -38.16 4.08 22.54
C GLN A 700 -39.48 4.15 21.76
N HIS A 701 -39.67 5.21 20.97
CA HIS A 701 -40.96 5.58 20.42
C HIS A 701 -40.94 5.85 18.91
N TYR A 702 -39.83 5.52 18.23
CA TYR A 702 -39.71 5.66 16.77
C TYR A 702 -39.19 4.36 16.18
N GLU A 703 -39.73 3.97 15.03
CA GLU A 703 -39.22 2.84 14.26
C GLU A 703 -37.86 3.19 13.65
N GLU A 704 -36.97 2.22 13.58
CA GLU A 704 -35.59 2.39 13.10
C GLU A 704 -35.56 3.00 11.68
N SER A 705 -36.43 2.54 10.79
CA SER A 705 -36.59 3.06 9.42
C SER A 705 -36.98 4.54 9.36
N SER A 706 -37.63 5.07 10.39
CA SER A 706 -38.04 6.49 10.44
C SER A 706 -36.91 7.41 10.92
N ILE A 707 -35.83 6.86 11.47
CA ILE A 707 -34.75 7.64 12.10
C ILE A 707 -33.36 7.39 11.49
N THR A 708 -33.16 6.31 10.71
CA THR A 708 -31.89 6.04 10.01
C THR A 708 -31.51 7.14 9.02
N GLY A 709 -32.50 7.78 8.38
CA GLY A 709 -32.28 8.84 7.40
C GLY A 709 -31.60 10.10 7.93
N PHE A 710 -31.65 10.38 9.24
CA PHE A 710 -31.11 11.62 9.80
C PHE A 710 -29.58 11.70 9.78
N GLU A 711 -28.88 10.56 9.83
CA GLU A 711 -27.41 10.50 9.85
C GLU A 711 -26.79 10.83 8.49
N PHE A 712 -27.59 10.78 7.41
CA PHE A 712 -27.15 11.05 6.04
C PHE A 712 -27.39 12.51 5.62
N LEU A 713 -27.96 13.35 6.49
CA LEU A 713 -28.24 14.76 6.20
C LEU A 713 -26.99 15.61 6.42
N GLU A 714 -26.54 16.35 5.38
CA GLU A 714 -25.30 17.14 5.39
C GLU A 714 -25.24 18.19 6.52
N ASN A 715 -26.40 18.70 6.96
CA ASN A 715 -26.49 19.70 8.02
C ASN A 715 -26.56 19.11 9.44
N VAL A 716 -26.65 17.77 9.58
CA VAL A 716 -26.64 17.08 10.87
C VAL A 716 -25.21 16.68 11.22
N LYS A 717 -24.65 17.35 12.23
CA LYS A 717 -23.26 17.09 12.64
C LYS A 717 -23.13 15.83 13.49
N HIS A 718 -24.07 15.63 14.40
CA HIS A 718 -24.10 14.47 15.29
C HIS A 718 -25.55 14.10 15.64
N THR A 719 -25.84 12.80 15.55
CA THR A 719 -27.08 12.18 16.01
C THR A 719 -26.82 11.38 17.27
N TYR A 720 -27.55 11.69 18.34
CA TYR A 720 -27.46 10.97 19.61
C TYR A 720 -28.74 10.17 19.83
N ARG A 721 -28.61 8.86 19.70
CA ARG A 721 -29.68 7.90 20.00
C ARG A 721 -29.62 7.58 21.50
N TYR A 722 -30.70 7.84 22.23
CA TYR A 722 -30.74 7.56 23.67
C TYR A 722 -32.05 6.87 24.06
N ASP A 723 -31.94 5.95 25.01
CA ASP A 723 -33.05 5.23 25.60
C ASP A 723 -33.15 5.59 27.10
N PRO A 724 -34.21 6.28 27.53
CA PRO A 724 -34.45 6.63 28.94
C PRO A 724 -34.51 5.43 29.90
N SER A 725 -34.86 4.24 29.42
CA SER A 725 -34.98 3.01 30.22
C SER A 725 -33.71 2.16 30.24
N SER A 726 -32.75 2.41 29.35
CA SER A 726 -31.56 1.58 29.22
C SER A 726 -30.51 1.92 30.28
N ILE A 727 -30.07 0.89 31.00
CA ILE A 727 -28.95 0.93 31.95
C ILE A 727 -27.62 0.55 31.25
N VAL A 728 -27.68 0.12 29.99
CA VAL A 728 -26.56 -0.52 29.29
C VAL A 728 -25.72 0.52 28.51
N ASN A 729 -24.39 0.44 28.66
CA ASN A 729 -23.41 1.19 27.88
C ASN A 729 -23.21 0.54 26.51
N ASP A 730 -24.21 0.61 25.64
CA ASP A 730 -24.02 0.20 24.26
C ASP A 730 -23.26 1.29 23.48
N ARG A 731 -22.42 0.92 22.52
CA ARG A 731 -21.59 1.90 21.77
C ARG A 731 -22.45 2.88 20.96
N ILE A 732 -23.65 2.43 20.56
CA ILE A 732 -24.58 3.14 19.68
C ILE A 732 -25.66 3.91 20.48
N ILE A 733 -26.01 3.46 21.69
CA ILE A 733 -27.10 4.03 22.50
C ILE A 733 -26.52 4.73 23.74
N CYS A 734 -26.71 6.04 23.83
CA CYS A 734 -26.26 6.81 24.99
C CYS A 734 -27.20 6.59 26.19
N ASN A 735 -26.68 6.09 27.33
CA ASN A 735 -27.38 6.24 28.62
C ASN A 735 -27.56 7.74 28.95
N PRO A 736 -28.67 8.17 29.58
CA PRO A 736 -28.91 9.57 29.94
C PRO A 736 -27.76 10.29 30.67
N LYS A 737 -26.95 9.59 31.49
CA LYS A 737 -25.76 10.17 32.14
C LYS A 737 -24.61 10.43 31.16
N ASN A 738 -24.37 9.52 30.22
CA ASN A 738 -23.32 9.64 29.20
C ASN A 738 -23.73 10.56 28.04
N LEU A 739 -25.03 10.66 27.74
CA LEU A 739 -25.58 11.54 26.72
C LEU A 739 -25.15 12.99 26.95
N ARG A 740 -25.30 13.49 28.19
CA ARG A 740 -24.88 14.85 28.52
C ARG A 740 -23.39 15.04 28.29
N TYR A 741 -22.55 14.14 28.79
CA TYR A 741 -21.09 14.26 28.65
C TYR A 741 -20.64 14.26 27.19
N ARG A 742 -21.09 13.29 26.39
CA ARG A 742 -20.77 13.18 24.95
C ARG A 742 -21.24 14.42 24.19
N PHE A 743 -22.50 14.81 24.39
CA PHE A 743 -23.05 16.01 23.77
C PHE A 743 -22.27 17.29 24.12
N THR A 744 -21.87 17.47 25.39
CA THR A 744 -21.04 18.63 25.78
C THR A 744 -19.66 18.58 25.14
N HIS A 745 -19.02 17.40 25.15
CA HIS A 745 -17.69 17.20 24.57
C HIS A 745 -17.66 17.50 23.07
N ASP A 746 -18.64 17.01 22.33
CA ASP A 746 -18.71 17.18 20.89
C ASP A 746 -19.05 18.63 20.52
N LEU A 747 -19.86 19.33 21.32
CA LEU A 747 -20.06 20.78 21.19
C LEU A 747 -18.77 21.59 21.47
N ILE A 748 -17.94 21.17 22.44
CA ILE A 748 -16.65 21.83 22.71
C ILE A 748 -15.73 21.67 21.50
N GLY A 749 -15.61 20.45 20.96
CA GLY A 749 -14.84 20.19 19.75
C GLY A 749 -15.31 21.04 18.58
N HIS A 750 -16.63 21.12 18.39
CA HIS A 750 -17.26 21.93 17.35
C HIS A 750 -16.93 23.43 17.48
N TYR A 751 -17.12 24.03 18.65
CA TYR A 751 -16.83 25.46 18.84
C TYR A 751 -15.33 25.78 18.81
N ASN A 752 -14.45 24.89 19.27
CA ASN A 752 -13.00 25.08 19.11
C ASN A 752 -12.58 25.06 17.64
N ASN A 753 -13.16 24.16 16.85
CA ASN A 753 -12.90 24.09 15.41
C ASN A 753 -13.41 25.34 14.70
N LEU A 754 -14.65 25.79 14.99
CA LEU A 754 -15.17 27.05 14.45
C LEU A 754 -14.32 28.25 14.88
N GLY A 755 -13.86 28.29 16.13
CA GLY A 755 -12.97 29.34 16.63
C GLY A 755 -11.64 29.39 15.87
N ASN A 756 -11.04 28.22 15.61
CA ASN A 756 -9.82 28.11 14.80
C ASN A 756 -10.05 28.54 13.35
N GLU A 757 -11.18 28.17 12.74
CA GLU A 757 -11.55 28.58 11.39
C GLU A 757 -11.77 30.09 11.27
N PHE A 758 -12.49 30.70 12.23
CA PHE A 758 -12.65 32.15 12.28
C PHE A 758 -11.30 32.87 12.46
N ASN A 759 -10.40 32.32 13.28
CA ASN A 759 -9.07 32.88 13.51
C ASN A 759 -8.18 32.79 12.25
N GLN A 760 -8.22 31.67 11.53
CA GLN A 760 -7.53 31.50 10.24
C GLN A 760 -8.03 32.49 9.17
N ARG A 761 -9.29 32.92 9.25
CA ARG A 761 -9.88 33.94 8.35
C ARG A 761 -9.76 35.38 8.88
N ASN A 762 -8.94 35.62 9.91
CA ASN A 762 -8.74 36.92 10.56
C ASN A 762 -10.03 37.56 11.15
N ASN A 763 -11.07 36.76 11.41
CA ASN A 763 -12.31 37.21 12.06
C ASN A 763 -12.20 36.98 13.57
N THR A 764 -11.48 37.88 14.24
CA THR A 764 -11.08 37.75 15.65
C THR A 764 -12.25 37.86 16.63
N GLU A 765 -13.31 38.60 16.28
CA GLU A 765 -14.49 38.79 17.13
C GLU A 765 -15.32 37.50 17.21
N ASN A 766 -15.64 36.89 16.06
CA ASN A 766 -16.36 35.62 16.02
C ASN A 766 -15.50 34.47 16.56
N ALA A 767 -14.18 34.46 16.29
CA ALA A 767 -13.27 33.48 16.88
C ALA A 767 -13.34 33.52 18.41
N LYS A 768 -13.28 34.72 18.99
CA LYS A 768 -13.39 34.93 20.43
C LYS A 768 -14.75 34.47 20.97
N GLU A 769 -15.85 34.75 20.28
CA GLU A 769 -17.18 34.27 20.67
C GLU A 769 -17.24 32.73 20.72
N MET A 770 -16.71 32.05 19.70
CA MET A 770 -16.71 30.58 19.66
C MET A 770 -15.83 29.97 20.77
N PHE A 771 -14.64 30.52 21.02
CA PHE A 771 -13.80 30.07 22.13
C PHE A 771 -14.44 30.33 23.50
N LEU A 772 -15.19 31.43 23.66
CA LEU A 772 -15.97 31.69 24.88
C LEU A 772 -17.10 30.67 25.08
N LYS A 773 -17.81 30.28 24.01
CA LYS A 773 -18.81 29.19 24.07
C LYS A 773 -18.17 27.86 24.45
N ALA A 774 -17.02 27.50 23.87
CA ALA A 774 -16.26 26.30 24.24
C ALA A 774 -15.81 26.34 25.71
N GLN A 775 -15.32 27.49 26.19
CA GLN A 775 -14.92 27.67 27.59
C GLN A 775 -16.10 27.55 28.56
N GLN A 776 -17.26 28.12 28.24
CA GLN A 776 -18.49 27.97 29.04
C GLN A 776 -18.92 26.50 29.13
N LEU A 777 -18.82 25.74 28.04
CA LEU A 777 -19.10 24.30 28.03
C LEU A 777 -18.08 23.50 28.86
N CYS A 778 -16.80 23.89 28.86
CA CYS A 778 -15.80 23.29 29.74
C CYS A 778 -16.13 23.51 31.23
N VAL A 779 -16.60 24.71 31.61
CA VAL A 779 -17.05 24.98 32.99
C VAL A 779 -18.25 24.09 33.35
N LEU A 780 -19.19 23.88 32.42
CA LEU A 780 -20.33 22.97 32.63
C LEU A 780 -19.93 21.49 32.76
N LEU A 781 -18.75 21.09 32.28
CA LEU A 781 -18.15 19.76 32.53
C LEU A 781 -17.45 19.68 33.88
N ILE A 782 -16.92 20.80 34.40
CA ILE A 782 -16.17 20.89 35.65
C ILE A 782 -17.07 21.11 36.87
N GLU A 783 -18.23 21.77 36.75
CA GLU A 783 -19.21 21.97 37.84
C GLU A 783 -19.98 20.69 38.25
N ARG A 784 -19.33 19.53 38.26
CA ARG A 784 -19.88 18.28 38.80
C ARG A 784 -18.89 17.50 39.64
#